data_AF-A0A3D5THX0-F1
#
_entry.id   AF-A0A3D5THX0-F1
#
_cell.length_a   1.000
_cell.length_b   1.000
_cell.length_c   1.000
_cell.angle_alpha   90.00
_cell.angle_beta   90.00
_cell.angle_gamma   90.00
#
_symmetry.space_group_name_H-M   'P 1'
#
loop_
_entity.id
_entity.type
_entity.pdbx_description
1 polymer ?
#
loop_
_entity_poly.entity_id
_entity_poly.type
_entity_poly.pdbx_seq_one_letter_code
_entity_poly.pdbx_strand_id
1 'polypeptide(L)'
;MMNAAGYDLATIGNHEFDYGYEQLMLNMAKANFQVLCANVSKDGKSIFGANTIIEKGGMKIGFFGLETPEAQTKANPALIQGLTFLGAEDMYAAAQAQVDDLKARGADAVICLAHLGVDSSSEPNTSYDLLKNVPDIDFVIDGHSHSVMLAGAAKLQTGVDKDGNPTYIDNPHYELPIQSTGTKLAYVGVLIIDNKTKLPEGLEMLDLGQYEYEDAKVTAAAKAIMEPIDAEYSAVFAKSEVELNGDKEPGNRTQETNLGNLITDAMMWAIKTKAPGVDMTNAVAITNGGGIRAWIHAGDISKADVTTVLPFGNTLAVVHVKGSELLEALEASTFCTPISLGGFPQTAGMKLTVDCTKPYDKADDTYPGSTYYGPKSINRVTIESINGQPFDPDQTYAVITNNFTAAGGDTYYAFAAASSQFDTGLPLDEIVMEYITTVLGGVVGQEYAEPDGRMTIILPPDEGDGKITIGGLDANIWMTKYGNVYTDCKAEKFMGDMGFNWGDLVTVEFLGKTLTLPVIPTYSYVDSGKPAIIVEKGEDGNPTGYVSMAINMGNFAETYELAVKHTDEDKNWYWTAWEGVTYPVEVTFTMAEKDGYRAEYILHELQRTNDRADYPDLTDEEFANFRNVATTGMGKNLLYRGSSPINPELGRSGYADAALKKAGVTVIMNLADSEADAKAYEGFADTYYGGQKVIYLNLGVDFTAPEFQAGLADGLRFFAANKGVYYVHCTEGKDRAGFANALLECLMGATFNEVVEDYMTTYYNYYGVEPGTDKYTAIAESNIIKTLQTAFGVEDLSKADLQKGAKDYMKAIGLTDAEITSLMTNLGYKAPATGDTGVVLYVGLALLALTGGVFVARRKELF
;
A
#
# COMPACT_ATOMS: atom_id res chain seq x y z
N MET A 1 -8.67 -28.28 -5.88
CA MET A 1 -8.49 -27.21 -6.89
C MET A 1 -7.55 -27.58 -8.03
N MET A 2 -6.32 -28.04 -7.79
CA MET A 2 -5.36 -28.40 -8.88
C MET A 2 -5.92 -29.37 -9.94
N ASN A 3 -6.70 -30.39 -9.54
CA ASN A 3 -7.39 -31.27 -10.50
C ASN A 3 -8.38 -30.53 -11.41
N ALA A 4 -9.09 -29.53 -10.88
CA ALA A 4 -10.06 -28.74 -11.65
C ALA A 4 -9.35 -27.76 -12.58
N ALA A 5 -8.23 -27.19 -12.13
CA ALA A 5 -7.36 -26.33 -12.95
C ALA A 5 -6.64 -27.09 -14.09
N GLY A 6 -6.57 -28.41 -14.01
CA GLY A 6 -6.05 -29.25 -15.09
C GLY A 6 -4.52 -29.35 -15.12
N TYR A 7 -3.89 -29.43 -13.94
CA TYR A 7 -2.45 -29.69 -13.85
C TYR A 7 -2.10 -31.02 -14.55
N ASP A 8 -0.94 -31.06 -15.20
CA ASP A 8 -0.37 -32.29 -15.78
C ASP A 8 0.63 -32.94 -14.81
N LEU A 9 1.48 -32.11 -14.18
CA LEU A 9 2.58 -32.50 -13.30
C LEU A 9 2.66 -31.57 -12.08
N ALA A 10 3.19 -32.08 -10.97
CA ALA A 10 3.61 -31.30 -9.81
C ALA A 10 4.85 -31.91 -9.15
N THR A 11 5.67 -31.09 -8.49
CA THR A 11 6.59 -31.56 -7.44
C THR A 11 5.99 -31.22 -6.08
N ILE A 12 6.50 -31.84 -5.03
CA ILE A 12 6.15 -31.49 -3.64
C ILE A 12 7.10 -30.40 -3.13
N GLY A 13 6.61 -29.61 -2.18
CA GLY A 13 7.31 -28.62 -1.37
C GLY A 13 7.31 -28.99 0.13
N ASN A 14 7.97 -28.18 0.96
CA ASN A 14 8.11 -28.50 2.38
C ASN A 14 6.78 -28.49 3.12
N HIS A 15 5.85 -27.62 2.71
CA HIS A 15 4.53 -27.46 3.33
C HIS A 15 3.55 -28.60 3.01
N GLU A 16 3.85 -29.42 1.99
CA GLU A 16 3.10 -30.67 1.77
C GLU A 16 3.22 -31.63 2.96
N PHE A 17 4.21 -31.43 3.85
CA PHE A 17 4.46 -32.24 5.04
C PHE A 17 3.89 -31.65 6.34
N ASP A 18 3.21 -30.50 6.33
CA ASP A 18 2.73 -29.83 7.55
C ASP A 18 1.77 -30.70 8.37
N TYR A 19 0.95 -31.50 7.68
CA TYR A 19 0.04 -32.46 8.29
C TYR A 19 0.59 -33.89 8.33
N GLY A 20 1.88 -34.06 8.00
CA GLY A 20 2.60 -35.32 8.05
C GLY A 20 2.53 -36.19 6.80
N TYR A 21 3.45 -37.16 6.74
CA TYR A 21 3.61 -38.07 5.60
C TYR A 21 2.34 -38.84 5.23
N GLU A 22 1.61 -39.35 6.23
CA GLU A 22 0.39 -40.13 5.96
C GLU A 22 -0.68 -39.27 5.30
N GLN A 23 -0.88 -38.04 5.78
CA GLN A 23 -1.84 -37.12 5.21
C GLN A 23 -1.44 -36.66 3.80
N LEU A 24 -0.14 -36.43 3.57
CA LEU A 24 0.40 -36.16 2.23
C LEU A 24 0.02 -37.28 1.24
N MET A 25 0.27 -38.53 1.60
CA MET A 25 -0.06 -39.66 0.73
C MET A 25 -1.56 -39.78 0.46
N LEU A 26 -2.41 -39.50 1.47
CA LEU A 26 -3.87 -39.48 1.31
C LEU A 26 -4.35 -38.35 0.39
N ASN A 27 -3.70 -37.18 0.45
CA ASN A 27 -4.01 -36.04 -0.40
C ASN A 27 -3.59 -36.33 -1.85
N MET A 28 -2.37 -36.81 -2.07
CA MET A 28 -1.83 -37.09 -3.41
C MET A 28 -2.50 -38.29 -4.09
N ALA A 29 -3.05 -39.23 -3.33
CA ALA A 29 -3.88 -40.31 -3.89
C ALA A 29 -5.14 -39.80 -4.62
N LYS A 30 -5.56 -38.55 -4.38
CA LYS A 30 -6.69 -37.90 -5.07
C LYS A 30 -6.26 -37.09 -6.29
N ALA A 31 -4.97 -36.96 -6.57
CA ALA A 31 -4.46 -36.20 -7.71
C ALA A 31 -4.76 -36.91 -9.03
N ASN A 32 -5.24 -36.16 -10.02
CA ASN A 32 -5.44 -36.63 -11.40
C ASN A 32 -4.24 -36.29 -12.30
N PHE A 33 -3.16 -35.82 -11.69
CA PHE A 33 -1.90 -35.42 -12.30
C PHE A 33 -0.75 -36.19 -11.66
N GLN A 34 0.40 -36.23 -12.33
CA GLN A 34 1.55 -36.97 -11.79
C GLN A 34 2.32 -36.10 -10.81
N VAL A 35 2.68 -36.67 -9.66
CA VAL A 35 3.56 -36.05 -8.68
C VAL A 35 4.96 -36.64 -8.85
N LEU A 36 5.96 -35.80 -9.03
CA LEU A 36 7.35 -36.19 -9.22
C LEU A 36 8.19 -35.77 -8.02
N CYS A 37 9.04 -36.66 -7.52
CA CYS A 37 10.04 -36.35 -6.48
C CYS A 37 11.15 -37.41 -6.52
N ALA A 38 12.37 -37.00 -6.83
CA ALA A 38 13.51 -37.89 -7.01
C ALA A 38 14.37 -38.04 -5.74
N ASN A 39 14.32 -37.07 -4.81
CA ASN A 39 15.26 -36.97 -3.70
C ASN A 39 14.64 -37.20 -2.31
N VAL A 40 13.37 -37.61 -2.23
CA VAL A 40 12.73 -38.01 -0.97
C VAL A 40 12.35 -39.48 -1.01
N SER A 41 12.73 -40.22 0.03
CA SER A 41 12.46 -41.65 0.13
C SER A 41 11.98 -42.05 1.52
N LYS A 42 11.27 -43.16 1.58
CA LYS A 42 10.95 -43.86 2.84
C LYS A 42 11.48 -45.29 2.72
N ASP A 43 12.26 -45.72 3.70
CA ASP A 43 12.89 -47.05 3.72
C ASP A 43 13.67 -47.37 2.42
N GLY A 44 14.35 -46.37 1.85
CA GLY A 44 15.14 -46.48 0.63
C GLY A 44 14.33 -46.57 -0.67
N LYS A 45 13.02 -46.32 -0.64
CA LYS A 45 12.16 -46.24 -1.84
C LYS A 45 11.65 -44.82 -2.00
N SER A 46 11.72 -44.28 -3.22
CA SER A 46 11.13 -42.96 -3.49
C SER A 46 9.64 -42.96 -3.14
N ILE A 47 9.18 -41.87 -2.54
CA ILE A 47 7.78 -41.72 -2.12
C ILE A 47 6.84 -41.40 -3.30
N PHE A 48 7.40 -40.90 -4.42
CA PHE A 48 6.69 -40.64 -5.67
C PHE A 48 7.51 -41.13 -6.89
N GLY A 49 6.97 -40.99 -8.09
CA GLY A 49 7.76 -41.22 -9.31
C GLY A 49 8.89 -40.19 -9.40
N ALA A 50 10.09 -40.57 -9.85
CA ALA A 50 11.20 -39.62 -9.93
C ALA A 50 11.11 -38.70 -11.17
N ASN A 51 10.76 -39.28 -12.32
CA ASN A 51 10.73 -38.59 -13.60
C ASN A 51 9.64 -39.15 -14.55
N THR A 52 9.34 -38.43 -15.63
CA THR A 52 8.41 -38.83 -16.68
C THR A 52 8.75 -38.16 -18.02
N ILE A 53 8.17 -38.65 -19.14
CA ILE A 53 8.24 -37.98 -20.44
C ILE A 53 6.82 -37.68 -20.92
N ILE A 54 6.57 -36.44 -21.29
CA ILE A 54 5.34 -36.01 -21.96
C ILE A 54 5.64 -35.78 -23.44
N GLU A 55 4.88 -36.40 -24.33
CA GLU A 55 4.94 -36.15 -25.76
C GLU A 55 3.85 -35.16 -26.17
N LYS A 56 4.24 -33.97 -26.65
CA LYS A 56 3.30 -32.92 -27.07
C LYS A 56 3.87 -32.19 -28.28
N GLY A 57 3.03 -31.97 -29.30
CA GLY A 57 3.46 -31.29 -30.54
C GLY A 57 4.58 -32.00 -31.32
N GLY A 58 4.82 -33.30 -31.07
CA GLY A 58 5.94 -34.05 -31.66
C GLY A 58 7.30 -33.84 -30.97
N MET A 59 7.30 -33.26 -29.77
CA MET A 59 8.47 -33.17 -28.89
C MET A 59 8.30 -34.10 -27.69
N LYS A 60 9.40 -34.73 -27.26
CA LYS A 60 9.48 -35.50 -26.00
C LYS A 60 10.11 -34.64 -24.92
N ILE A 61 9.31 -34.17 -23.97
CA ILE A 61 9.78 -33.33 -22.88
C ILE A 61 9.90 -34.19 -21.63
N GLY A 62 11.13 -34.30 -21.13
CA GLY A 62 11.44 -35.00 -19.89
C GLY A 62 11.26 -34.10 -18.69
N PHE A 63 10.59 -34.60 -17.65
CA PHE A 63 10.42 -33.90 -16.38
C PHE A 63 10.91 -34.75 -15.22
N PHE A 64 11.55 -34.15 -14.24
CA PHE A 64 11.83 -34.78 -12.95
C PHE A 64 11.59 -33.78 -11.81
N GLY A 65 11.28 -34.28 -10.61
CA GLY A 65 10.91 -33.45 -9.46
C GLY A 65 11.98 -33.47 -8.36
N LEU A 66 12.17 -32.34 -7.68
CA LEU A 66 13.02 -32.23 -6.50
C LEU A 66 12.32 -31.42 -5.40
N GLU A 67 12.61 -31.80 -4.16
CA GLU A 67 12.06 -31.22 -2.94
C GLU A 67 13.18 -30.72 -2.02
N THR A 68 12.98 -29.61 -1.30
CA THR A 68 14.01 -29.06 -0.41
C THR A 68 14.28 -29.98 0.79
N PRO A 69 15.56 -30.25 1.14
CA PRO A 69 15.90 -30.93 2.39
C PRO A 69 15.50 -30.17 3.65
N GLU A 70 15.18 -28.88 3.53
CA GLU A 70 14.69 -28.02 4.62
C GLU A 70 13.34 -28.48 5.18
N ALA A 71 12.57 -29.31 4.48
CA ALA A 71 11.36 -29.91 5.04
C ALA A 71 11.59 -30.56 6.41
N GLN A 72 12.81 -31.05 6.67
CA GLN A 72 13.22 -31.63 7.95
C GLN A 72 13.21 -30.65 9.14
N THR A 73 13.30 -29.35 8.86
CA THR A 73 13.32 -28.28 9.88
C THR A 73 12.16 -27.30 9.76
N LYS A 74 11.50 -27.25 8.60
CA LYS A 74 10.36 -26.36 8.31
C LYS A 74 8.99 -27.02 8.50
N ALA A 75 8.92 -28.35 8.39
CA ALA A 75 7.76 -29.13 8.82
C ALA A 75 8.02 -29.73 10.20
N ASN A 76 6.98 -30.26 10.85
CA ASN A 76 7.11 -30.89 12.16
C ASN A 76 7.93 -32.20 12.05
N PRO A 77 9.14 -32.30 12.65
CA PRO A 77 10.00 -33.48 12.51
C PRO A 77 9.36 -34.78 13.01
N ALA A 78 8.41 -34.70 13.95
CA ALA A 78 7.68 -35.87 14.43
C ALA A 78 6.73 -36.46 13.38
N LEU A 79 6.21 -35.63 12.47
CA LEU A 79 5.23 -36.03 11.46
C LEU A 79 5.85 -36.58 10.16
N ILE A 80 7.18 -36.47 10.03
CA ILE A 80 7.96 -36.92 8.87
C ILE A 80 8.99 -38.01 9.22
N GLN A 81 8.83 -38.65 10.38
CA GLN A 81 9.74 -39.71 10.82
C GLN A 81 9.83 -40.86 9.80
N GLY A 82 11.06 -41.31 9.56
CA GLY A 82 11.38 -42.39 8.62
C GLY A 82 11.52 -41.95 7.16
N LEU A 83 11.30 -40.66 6.86
CA LEU A 83 11.66 -40.10 5.57
C LEU A 83 13.16 -39.75 5.51
N THR A 84 13.73 -39.88 4.34
CA THR A 84 15.10 -39.46 4.00
C THR A 84 15.02 -38.45 2.88
N PHE A 85 15.56 -37.26 3.12
CA PHE A 85 15.67 -36.18 2.17
C PHE A 85 17.14 -36.06 1.75
N LEU A 86 17.45 -36.35 0.49
CA LEU A 86 18.80 -36.18 -0.04
C LEU A 86 19.05 -34.70 -0.29
N GLY A 87 20.18 -34.19 0.21
CA GLY A 87 20.68 -32.84 -0.02
C GLY A 87 22.09 -32.83 -0.59
N ALA A 88 22.55 -31.67 -1.05
CA ALA A 88 23.87 -31.41 -1.60
C ALA A 88 24.29 -32.45 -2.64
N GLU A 89 25.49 -33.00 -2.53
CA GLU A 89 26.07 -33.97 -3.47
C GLU A 89 25.18 -35.20 -3.73
N ASP A 90 24.48 -35.69 -2.70
CA ASP A 90 23.58 -36.85 -2.85
C ASP A 90 22.33 -36.49 -3.66
N MET A 91 21.81 -35.27 -3.47
CA MET A 91 20.71 -34.73 -4.28
C MET A 91 21.13 -34.52 -5.73
N TYR A 92 22.32 -33.94 -5.96
CA TYR A 92 22.84 -33.71 -7.31
C TYR A 92 23.07 -35.03 -8.04
N ALA A 93 23.62 -36.04 -7.37
CA ALA A 93 23.78 -37.38 -7.95
C ALA A 93 22.43 -38.02 -8.31
N ALA A 94 21.42 -37.86 -7.45
CA ALA A 94 20.07 -38.34 -7.72
C ALA A 94 19.43 -37.61 -8.91
N ALA A 95 19.63 -36.29 -9.02
CA ALA A 95 19.16 -35.47 -10.13
C ALA A 95 19.86 -35.83 -11.45
N GLN A 96 21.19 -35.97 -11.46
CA GLN A 96 21.95 -36.39 -12.64
C GLN A 96 21.48 -37.75 -13.16
N ALA A 97 21.18 -38.70 -12.26
CA ALA A 97 20.63 -39.99 -12.67
C ALA A 97 19.27 -39.86 -13.39
N GLN A 98 18.46 -38.85 -13.06
CA GLN A 98 17.21 -38.57 -13.77
C GLN A 98 17.46 -37.95 -15.14
N VAL A 99 18.41 -37.01 -15.24
CA VAL A 99 18.83 -36.41 -16.52
C VAL A 99 19.31 -37.50 -17.48
N ASP A 100 20.19 -38.40 -17.00
CA ASP A 100 20.75 -39.49 -17.80
C ASP A 100 19.66 -40.46 -18.30
N ASP A 101 18.73 -40.85 -17.42
CA ASP A 101 17.61 -41.73 -17.79
C ASP A 101 16.69 -41.06 -18.82
N LEU A 102 16.32 -39.80 -18.63
CA LEU A 102 15.46 -39.06 -19.55
C LEU A 102 16.11 -38.92 -20.93
N LYS A 103 17.39 -38.59 -21.00
CA LYS A 103 18.14 -38.53 -22.26
C LYS A 103 18.28 -39.89 -22.93
N ALA A 104 18.55 -40.95 -22.17
CA ALA A 104 18.62 -42.32 -22.70
C ALA A 104 17.29 -42.78 -23.31
N ARG A 105 16.16 -42.32 -22.77
CA ARG A 105 14.81 -42.55 -23.32
C ARG A 105 14.44 -41.60 -24.47
N GLY A 106 15.36 -40.72 -24.87
CA GLY A 106 15.22 -39.83 -26.01
C GLY A 106 14.39 -38.57 -25.72
N ALA A 107 14.49 -38.00 -24.52
CA ALA A 107 13.96 -36.66 -24.27
C ALA A 107 14.70 -35.62 -25.13
N ASP A 108 13.93 -34.75 -25.77
CA ASP A 108 14.44 -33.61 -26.55
C ASP A 108 14.83 -32.43 -25.65
N ALA A 109 14.19 -32.30 -24.47
CA ALA A 109 14.54 -31.35 -23.42
C ALA A 109 14.26 -31.96 -22.03
N VAL A 110 15.04 -31.55 -21.02
CA VAL A 110 14.95 -32.00 -19.63
C VAL A 110 14.65 -30.82 -18.72
N ILE A 111 13.48 -30.83 -18.09
CA ILE A 111 12.99 -29.78 -17.19
C ILE A 111 12.93 -30.31 -15.76
N CYS A 112 13.53 -29.58 -14.82
CA CYS A 112 13.40 -29.85 -13.39
C CYS A 112 12.21 -29.07 -12.81
N LEU A 113 11.29 -29.77 -12.13
CA LEU A 113 10.28 -29.18 -11.27
C LEU A 113 10.85 -29.16 -9.84
N ALA A 114 11.34 -28.02 -9.39
CA ALA A 114 12.03 -27.86 -8.11
C ALA A 114 11.16 -27.12 -7.09
N HIS A 115 11.35 -27.47 -5.82
CA HIS A 115 10.95 -26.66 -4.68
C HIS A 115 12.17 -26.45 -3.78
N LEU A 116 13.26 -25.95 -4.38
CA LEU A 116 14.58 -25.85 -3.75
C LEU A 116 14.88 -24.44 -3.26
N GLY A 117 14.32 -23.43 -3.94
CA GLY A 117 14.59 -22.03 -3.66
C GLY A 117 15.90 -21.54 -4.29
N VAL A 118 16.00 -20.22 -4.36
CA VAL A 118 17.17 -19.50 -4.90
C VAL A 118 17.84 -18.59 -3.87
N ASP A 119 17.31 -18.52 -2.65
CA ASP A 119 17.87 -17.69 -1.59
C ASP A 119 18.96 -18.43 -0.80
N SER A 120 19.80 -17.65 -0.11
CA SER A 120 20.97 -18.17 0.59
C SER A 120 20.63 -19.07 1.78
N SER A 121 19.39 -19.05 2.29
CA SER A 121 18.98 -19.93 3.39
C SER A 121 18.85 -21.39 2.95
N SER A 122 18.70 -21.61 1.64
CA SER A 122 18.60 -22.93 1.04
C SER A 122 19.95 -23.49 0.58
N GLU A 123 21.05 -22.72 0.63
CA GLU A 123 22.40 -23.22 0.31
C GLU A 123 22.81 -24.39 1.24
N PRO A 124 23.46 -25.45 0.71
CA PRO A 124 23.91 -25.66 -0.66
C PRO A 124 22.86 -26.36 -1.55
N ASN A 125 21.58 -26.32 -1.23
CA ASN A 125 20.52 -27.05 -1.94
C ASN A 125 19.73 -26.19 -2.92
N THR A 126 20.22 -24.99 -3.26
CA THR A 126 19.49 -24.07 -4.14
C THR A 126 19.39 -24.60 -5.58
N SER A 127 18.46 -24.06 -6.36
CA SER A 127 18.42 -24.29 -7.81
C SER A 127 19.68 -23.79 -8.54
N TYR A 128 20.40 -22.81 -7.98
CA TYR A 128 21.69 -22.38 -8.49
C TYR A 128 22.77 -23.45 -8.28
N ASP A 129 22.82 -24.02 -7.09
CA ASP A 129 23.75 -25.10 -6.77
C ASP A 129 23.48 -26.35 -7.61
N LEU A 130 22.19 -26.66 -7.85
CA LEU A 130 21.78 -27.75 -8.74
C LEU A 130 22.36 -27.57 -10.14
N LEU A 131 22.08 -26.43 -10.81
CA LEU A 131 22.54 -26.18 -12.18
C LEU A 131 24.07 -26.09 -12.31
N LYS A 132 24.76 -25.72 -11.23
CA LYS A 132 26.23 -25.70 -11.17
C LYS A 132 26.83 -27.10 -11.17
N ASN A 133 26.17 -28.06 -10.52
CA ASN A 133 26.69 -29.41 -10.27
C ASN A 133 26.07 -30.49 -11.16
N VAL A 134 24.90 -30.23 -11.75
CA VAL A 134 24.16 -31.16 -12.61
C VAL A 134 24.06 -30.56 -14.01
N PRO A 135 24.97 -30.91 -14.93
CA PRO A 135 24.87 -30.47 -16.32
C PRO A 135 23.59 -31.02 -16.97
N ASP A 136 23.31 -30.53 -18.18
CA ASP A 136 22.34 -31.14 -19.09
C ASP A 136 20.86 -31.04 -18.66
N ILE A 137 20.57 -30.21 -17.66
CA ILE A 137 19.23 -29.68 -17.37
C ILE A 137 19.00 -28.47 -18.28
N ASP A 138 17.94 -28.50 -19.08
CA ASP A 138 17.63 -27.43 -20.03
C ASP A 138 16.87 -26.27 -19.36
N PHE A 139 16.06 -26.56 -18.33
CA PHE A 139 15.29 -25.54 -17.62
C PHE A 139 14.91 -25.98 -16.20
N VAL A 140 14.82 -25.04 -15.26
CA VAL A 140 14.31 -25.26 -13.90
C VAL A 140 13.09 -24.39 -13.65
N ILE A 141 11.99 -25.00 -13.23
CA ILE A 141 10.81 -24.32 -12.69
C ILE A 141 10.87 -24.50 -11.18
N ASP A 142 11.13 -23.42 -10.44
CA ASP A 142 11.39 -23.45 -9.00
C ASP A 142 10.28 -22.81 -8.15
N GLY A 143 10.29 -23.13 -6.85
CA GLY A 143 9.43 -22.59 -5.80
C GLY A 143 10.22 -22.27 -4.52
N HIS A 144 9.62 -22.53 -3.34
CA HIS A 144 10.20 -22.33 -1.99
C HIS A 144 10.47 -20.86 -1.59
N SER A 145 11.36 -20.15 -2.27
CA SER A 145 11.85 -18.82 -1.87
C SER A 145 10.90 -17.66 -2.20
N HIS A 146 9.69 -17.96 -2.69
CA HIS A 146 8.67 -17.01 -3.14
C HIS A 146 9.17 -15.94 -4.14
N SER A 147 10.26 -16.24 -4.83
CA SER A 147 10.90 -15.26 -5.72
C SER A 147 10.12 -15.10 -7.01
N VAL A 148 10.00 -13.88 -7.54
CA VAL A 148 9.57 -13.67 -8.93
C VAL A 148 10.81 -13.55 -9.80
N MET A 149 11.01 -14.52 -10.69
CA MET A 149 12.21 -14.67 -11.51
C MET A 149 11.85 -15.16 -12.91
N LEU A 150 12.39 -14.47 -13.91
CA LEU A 150 12.50 -14.94 -15.29
C LEU A 150 13.99 -15.17 -15.62
N ALA A 151 14.30 -16.16 -16.45
CA ALA A 151 15.65 -16.28 -16.98
C ALA A 151 16.00 -15.01 -17.78
N GLY A 152 17.18 -14.43 -17.52
CA GLY A 152 17.60 -13.12 -18.04
C GLY A 152 17.27 -11.93 -17.13
N ALA A 153 16.51 -12.11 -16.05
CA ALA A 153 16.19 -11.02 -15.13
C ALA A 153 17.38 -10.72 -14.19
N ALA A 154 18.01 -9.55 -14.37
CA ALA A 154 19.16 -9.10 -13.58
C ALA A 154 18.85 -8.86 -12.09
N LYS A 155 17.57 -8.90 -11.70
CA LYS A 155 17.09 -8.74 -10.33
C LYS A 155 15.96 -9.74 -10.03
N LEU A 156 15.96 -10.29 -8.82
CA LEU A 156 14.91 -11.16 -8.29
C LEU A 156 13.99 -10.34 -7.41
N GLN A 157 12.67 -10.47 -7.56
CA GLN A 157 11.76 -9.94 -6.55
C GLN A 157 11.71 -10.92 -5.37
N THR A 158 12.04 -10.47 -4.16
CA THR A 158 12.11 -11.31 -2.94
C THR A 158 10.96 -11.08 -1.97
N GLY A 159 10.07 -10.15 -2.28
CA GLY A 159 8.90 -9.87 -1.46
C GLY A 159 8.25 -8.55 -1.85
N VAL A 160 7.52 -7.99 -0.89
CA VAL A 160 6.99 -6.64 -0.93
C VAL A 160 7.40 -5.93 0.35
N ASP A 161 7.75 -4.65 0.26
CA ASP A 161 8.00 -3.85 1.45
C ASP A 161 6.69 -3.52 2.18
N LYS A 162 6.80 -2.83 3.31
CA LYS A 162 5.66 -2.42 4.14
C LYS A 162 4.63 -1.54 3.40
N ASP A 163 5.03 -0.93 2.28
CA ASP A 163 4.21 -0.05 1.45
C ASP A 163 3.64 -0.81 0.23
N GLY A 164 3.83 -2.13 0.17
CA GLY A 164 3.35 -3.01 -0.88
C GLY A 164 4.22 -3.03 -2.14
N ASN A 165 5.36 -2.33 -2.15
CA ASN A 165 6.22 -2.28 -3.33
C ASN A 165 7.09 -3.54 -3.44
N PRO A 166 7.25 -4.13 -4.64
CA PRO A 166 8.21 -5.20 -4.89
C PRO A 166 9.61 -4.88 -4.37
N THR A 167 10.14 -5.73 -3.48
CA THR A 167 11.55 -5.66 -3.08
C THR A 167 12.40 -6.54 -3.99
N TYR A 168 13.57 -6.05 -4.38
CA TYR A 168 14.45 -6.76 -5.30
C TYR A 168 15.85 -6.95 -4.73
N ILE A 169 16.46 -8.10 -5.03
CA ILE A 169 17.90 -8.33 -4.88
C ILE A 169 18.54 -8.54 -6.25
N ASP A 170 19.83 -8.27 -6.36
CA ASP A 170 20.56 -8.57 -7.60
C ASP A 170 20.53 -10.09 -7.86
N ASN A 171 20.33 -10.47 -9.11
CA ASN A 171 20.40 -11.85 -9.55
C ASN A 171 21.81 -12.12 -10.11
N PRO A 172 22.76 -12.65 -9.31
CA PRO A 172 24.11 -12.93 -9.79
C PRO A 172 24.16 -14.05 -10.85
N HIS A 173 23.03 -14.72 -11.06
CA HIS A 173 22.89 -15.90 -11.89
C HIS A 173 21.77 -15.74 -12.94
N TYR A 174 21.48 -14.50 -13.36
CA TYR A 174 20.42 -14.21 -14.35
C TYR A 174 20.58 -14.95 -15.68
N GLU A 175 21.79 -15.42 -15.99
CA GLU A 175 22.09 -16.20 -17.20
C GLU A 175 21.61 -17.67 -17.09
N LEU A 176 21.26 -18.14 -15.89
CA LEU A 176 20.78 -19.50 -15.67
C LEU A 176 19.31 -19.64 -16.07
N PRO A 177 18.91 -20.79 -16.68
CA PRO A 177 17.56 -21.03 -17.17
C PRO A 177 16.61 -21.44 -16.04
N ILE A 178 16.37 -20.53 -15.07
CA ILE A 178 15.47 -20.73 -13.94
C ILE A 178 14.28 -19.78 -14.04
N GLN A 179 13.08 -20.27 -13.72
CA GLN A 179 11.88 -19.46 -13.56
C GLN A 179 11.19 -19.78 -12.23
N SER A 180 10.74 -18.74 -11.54
CA SER A 180 9.90 -18.82 -10.34
C SER A 180 8.82 -17.73 -10.40
N THR A 181 7.60 -18.04 -9.99
CA THR A 181 6.41 -17.22 -10.26
C THR A 181 5.85 -16.55 -9.00
N GLY A 182 6.68 -16.36 -7.98
CA GLY A 182 6.27 -15.77 -6.71
C GLY A 182 5.45 -16.70 -5.83
N THR A 183 4.44 -16.16 -5.14
CA THR A 183 3.55 -16.89 -4.23
C THR A 183 2.09 -16.49 -4.43
N LYS A 184 1.16 -17.24 -3.84
CA LYS A 184 -0.29 -17.01 -3.90
C LYS A 184 -0.90 -16.95 -5.30
N LEU A 185 -0.26 -17.57 -6.29
CA LEU A 185 -0.67 -17.51 -7.70
C LEU A 185 -0.80 -16.06 -8.22
N ALA A 186 0.01 -15.12 -7.73
CA ALA A 186 0.03 -13.77 -8.31
C ALA A 186 0.42 -13.80 -9.80
N TYR A 187 1.30 -14.74 -10.18
CA TYR A 187 1.77 -14.89 -11.55
C TYR A 187 1.69 -16.33 -12.05
N VAL A 188 1.62 -16.47 -13.38
CA VAL A 188 1.79 -17.73 -14.11
C VAL A 188 2.96 -17.59 -15.09
N GLY A 189 3.91 -18.52 -15.00
CA GLY A 189 5.05 -18.59 -15.92
C GLY A 189 4.69 -19.31 -17.21
N VAL A 190 5.15 -18.77 -18.34
CA VAL A 190 5.03 -19.40 -19.66
C VAL A 190 6.41 -19.65 -20.24
N LEU A 191 6.71 -20.91 -20.54
CA LEU A 191 7.89 -21.33 -21.29
C LEU A 191 7.45 -21.80 -22.68
N ILE A 192 7.91 -21.09 -23.70
CA ILE A 192 7.66 -21.41 -25.11
C ILE A 192 8.92 -22.08 -25.66
N ILE A 193 8.78 -23.34 -26.11
CA ILE A 193 9.85 -24.11 -26.73
C ILE A 193 9.52 -24.32 -28.20
N ASP A 194 10.46 -24.00 -29.09
CA ASP A 194 10.30 -24.30 -30.51
C ASP A 194 10.57 -25.75 -30.81
N ASN A 195 9.61 -26.38 -31.46
CA ASN A 195 9.68 -27.78 -31.81
C ASN A 195 10.75 -28.07 -32.87
N LYS A 196 11.14 -27.09 -33.70
CA LYS A 196 12.15 -27.32 -34.76
C LYS A 196 13.57 -27.29 -34.20
N THR A 197 13.87 -26.32 -33.33
CA THR A 197 15.17 -26.11 -32.72
C THR A 197 15.34 -26.90 -31.43
N LYS A 198 14.23 -27.29 -30.79
CA LYS A 198 14.16 -27.92 -29.46
C LYS A 198 14.69 -27.01 -28.34
N LEU A 199 14.73 -25.70 -28.58
CA LEU A 199 15.23 -24.70 -27.64
C LEU A 199 14.11 -23.78 -27.16
N PRO A 200 14.24 -23.18 -25.97
CA PRO A 200 13.38 -22.08 -25.53
C PRO A 200 13.42 -20.91 -26.54
N GLU A 201 12.26 -20.43 -26.98
CA GLU A 201 12.10 -19.24 -27.83
C GLU A 201 11.45 -18.06 -27.11
N GLY A 202 10.77 -18.30 -25.99
CA GLY A 202 10.10 -17.26 -25.23
C GLY A 202 9.88 -17.65 -23.77
N LEU A 203 9.99 -16.66 -22.90
CA LEU A 203 9.68 -16.75 -21.48
C LEU A 203 8.79 -15.57 -21.11
N GLU A 204 7.64 -15.85 -20.53
CA GLU A 204 6.68 -14.83 -20.10
C GLU A 204 6.28 -15.04 -18.64
N MET A 205 5.86 -13.95 -18.00
CA MET A 205 5.27 -13.93 -16.67
C MET A 205 3.92 -13.23 -16.79
N LEU A 206 2.83 -13.99 -16.65
CA LEU A 206 1.48 -13.45 -16.72
C LEU A 206 1.05 -13.03 -15.32
N ASP A 207 0.71 -11.76 -15.14
CA ASP A 207 0.12 -11.24 -13.91
C ASP A 207 -1.36 -11.58 -13.87
N LEU A 208 -1.77 -12.49 -12.98
CA LEU A 208 -3.15 -12.93 -12.90
C LEU A 208 -4.10 -11.81 -12.43
N GLY A 209 -3.60 -10.74 -11.81
CA GLY A 209 -4.40 -9.58 -11.44
C GLY A 209 -4.98 -8.82 -12.63
N GLN A 210 -4.45 -9.04 -13.85
CA GLN A 210 -4.91 -8.42 -15.09
C GLN A 210 -6.00 -9.23 -15.81
N TYR A 211 -6.40 -10.38 -15.27
CA TYR A 211 -7.37 -11.28 -15.90
C TYR A 211 -8.67 -11.33 -15.08
N GLU A 212 -9.78 -10.94 -15.71
CA GLU A 212 -11.12 -10.97 -15.08
C GLU A 212 -11.92 -12.24 -15.42
N TYR A 213 -11.42 -13.07 -16.35
CA TYR A 213 -12.13 -14.27 -16.78
C TYR A 213 -11.93 -15.43 -15.80
N GLU A 214 -13.04 -15.97 -15.30
CA GLU A 214 -13.05 -17.21 -14.52
C GLU A 214 -13.70 -18.37 -15.29
N ASP A 215 -13.06 -19.55 -15.28
CA ASP A 215 -13.67 -20.76 -15.83
C ASP A 215 -14.80 -21.27 -14.93
N ALA A 216 -16.02 -21.34 -15.49
CA ALA A 216 -17.21 -21.68 -14.74
C ALA A 216 -17.16 -23.05 -14.02
N LYS A 217 -16.41 -24.03 -14.53
CA LYS A 217 -16.26 -25.34 -13.86
C LYS A 217 -15.30 -25.24 -12.69
N VAL A 218 -14.22 -24.50 -12.85
CA VAL A 218 -13.25 -24.25 -11.77
C VAL A 218 -13.89 -23.40 -10.67
N THR A 219 -14.61 -22.33 -11.02
CA THR A 219 -15.38 -21.50 -10.07
C THR A 219 -16.40 -22.34 -9.31
N ALA A 220 -17.13 -23.23 -9.99
CA ALA A 220 -18.09 -24.13 -9.32
C ALA A 220 -17.40 -25.09 -8.34
N ALA A 221 -16.21 -25.62 -8.68
CA ALA A 221 -15.44 -26.49 -7.81
C ALA A 221 -14.87 -25.72 -6.59
N ALA A 222 -14.37 -24.49 -6.80
CA ALA A 222 -13.93 -23.60 -5.74
C ALA A 222 -15.07 -23.33 -4.76
N LYS A 223 -16.22 -22.93 -5.31
CA LYS A 223 -17.44 -22.67 -4.54
C LYS A 223 -17.88 -23.89 -3.72
N ALA A 224 -17.88 -25.08 -4.29
CA ALA A 224 -18.25 -26.30 -3.56
C ALA A 224 -17.30 -26.66 -2.40
N ILE A 225 -16.06 -26.15 -2.41
CA ILE A 225 -15.09 -26.31 -1.32
C ILE A 225 -15.24 -25.16 -0.32
N MET A 226 -15.37 -23.93 -0.80
CA MET A 226 -15.44 -22.73 0.04
C MET A 226 -16.78 -22.62 0.78
N GLU A 227 -17.92 -22.88 0.14
CA GLU A 227 -19.24 -22.77 0.79
C GLU A 227 -19.36 -23.54 2.12
N PRO A 228 -18.96 -24.82 2.24
CA PRO A 228 -19.02 -25.50 3.53
C PRO A 228 -18.05 -24.93 4.56
N ILE A 229 -16.87 -24.44 4.13
CA ILE A 229 -15.89 -23.79 5.00
C ILE A 229 -16.45 -22.44 5.47
N ASP A 230 -16.92 -21.60 4.56
CA ASP A 230 -17.54 -20.31 4.87
C ASP A 230 -18.77 -20.50 5.77
N ALA A 231 -19.58 -21.52 5.51
CA ALA A 231 -20.71 -21.87 6.36
C ALA A 231 -20.28 -22.31 7.77
N GLU A 232 -19.16 -23.03 7.89
CA GLU A 232 -18.60 -23.43 9.17
C GLU A 232 -17.94 -22.26 9.92
N TYR A 233 -17.20 -21.40 9.22
CA TYR A 233 -16.48 -20.27 9.82
C TYR A 233 -17.43 -19.11 10.16
N SER A 234 -18.47 -18.91 9.36
CA SER A 234 -19.56 -17.95 9.64
C SER A 234 -20.56 -18.49 10.67
N ALA A 235 -20.41 -19.75 11.12
CA ALA A 235 -21.31 -20.31 12.12
C ALA A 235 -21.15 -19.56 13.44
N VAL A 236 -22.19 -18.81 13.80
CA VAL A 236 -22.32 -18.21 15.12
C VAL A 236 -22.40 -19.33 16.15
N PHE A 237 -21.44 -19.37 17.07
CA PHE A 237 -21.38 -20.39 18.12
C PHE A 237 -21.58 -19.78 19.52
N ALA A 238 -21.44 -18.46 19.65
CA ALA A 238 -21.56 -17.74 20.90
C ALA A 238 -22.05 -16.30 20.67
N LYS A 239 -22.22 -15.54 21.75
CA LYS A 239 -22.57 -14.12 21.73
C LYS A 239 -21.70 -13.36 22.73
N SER A 240 -21.31 -12.14 22.40
CA SER A 240 -20.77 -11.17 23.36
C SER A 240 -21.83 -10.15 23.75
N GLU A 241 -21.98 -9.86 25.04
CA GLU A 241 -22.79 -8.74 25.55
C GLU A 241 -22.01 -7.43 25.63
N VAL A 242 -20.69 -7.49 25.44
CA VAL A 242 -19.74 -6.40 25.64
C VAL A 242 -18.81 -6.29 24.43
N GLU A 243 -18.21 -5.12 24.25
CA GLU A 243 -17.13 -4.93 23.28
C GLU A 243 -15.84 -5.51 23.85
N LEU A 244 -15.13 -6.35 23.09
CA LEU A 244 -13.84 -6.92 23.49
C LEU A 244 -12.73 -6.22 22.72
N ASN A 245 -11.94 -5.41 23.42
CA ASN A 245 -10.99 -4.47 22.84
C ASN A 245 -9.82 -5.19 22.14
N GLY A 246 -9.75 -5.02 20.82
CA GLY A 246 -8.72 -5.53 19.93
C GLY A 246 -7.63 -4.53 19.52
N ASP A 247 -7.71 -3.27 19.96
CA ASP A 247 -6.87 -2.19 19.47
C ASP A 247 -5.38 -2.39 19.76
N LYS A 248 -4.57 -1.77 18.91
CA LYS A 248 -3.12 -1.68 19.13
C LYS A 248 -2.81 -0.62 20.18
N GLU A 249 -3.39 0.58 20.08
CA GLU A 249 -3.11 1.72 20.95
C GLU A 249 -4.28 2.72 20.97
N PRO A 250 -4.76 3.16 22.16
CA PRO A 250 -4.56 2.49 23.44
C PRO A 250 -5.23 1.10 23.41
N GLY A 251 -4.51 0.05 23.79
CA GLY A 251 -5.06 -1.30 23.69
C GLY A 251 -4.06 -2.39 24.04
N ASN A 252 -4.13 -3.52 23.32
CA ASN A 252 -3.40 -4.75 23.59
C ASN A 252 -1.87 -4.58 23.69
N ARG A 253 -1.33 -3.46 23.20
CA ARG A 253 0.11 -3.15 23.17
C ARG A 253 0.55 -2.06 24.14
N THR A 254 -0.37 -1.46 24.88
CA THR A 254 -0.08 -0.35 25.80
C THR A 254 -0.69 -0.53 27.17
N GLN A 255 -1.72 -1.38 27.32
CA GLN A 255 -2.44 -1.60 28.57
C GLN A 255 -3.13 -2.96 28.62
N GLU A 256 -3.65 -3.32 29.80
CA GLU A 256 -4.56 -4.45 29.96
C GLU A 256 -5.85 -4.22 29.16
N THR A 257 -6.32 -5.27 28.48
CA THR A 257 -7.61 -5.28 27.78
C THR A 257 -8.48 -6.43 28.27
N ASN A 258 -9.79 -6.25 28.17
CA ASN A 258 -10.75 -7.31 28.48
C ASN A 258 -10.64 -8.51 27.51
N LEU A 259 -10.32 -8.30 26.24
CA LEU A 259 -10.05 -9.38 25.29
C LEU A 259 -8.77 -10.15 25.65
N GLY A 260 -7.70 -9.44 26.05
CA GLY A 260 -6.48 -10.06 26.57
C GLY A 260 -6.75 -10.93 27.79
N ASN A 261 -7.62 -10.47 28.69
CA ASN A 261 -8.06 -11.23 29.86
C ASN A 261 -8.83 -12.50 29.48
N LEU A 262 -9.80 -12.39 28.56
CA LEU A 262 -10.57 -13.53 28.06
C LEU A 262 -9.65 -14.62 27.47
N ILE A 263 -8.70 -14.22 26.62
CA ILE A 263 -7.76 -15.15 25.96
C ILE A 263 -6.88 -15.83 27.02
N THR A 264 -6.29 -15.07 27.92
CA THR A 264 -5.39 -15.62 28.94
C THR A 264 -6.11 -16.47 29.99
N ASP A 265 -7.39 -16.21 30.27
CA ASP A 265 -8.22 -17.09 31.10
C ASP A 265 -8.52 -18.42 30.40
N ALA A 266 -8.82 -18.37 29.10
CA ALA A 266 -9.02 -19.58 28.29
C ALA A 266 -7.75 -20.45 28.28
N MET A 267 -6.57 -19.83 28.18
CA MET A 267 -5.27 -20.52 28.28
C MET A 267 -5.08 -21.20 29.65
N MET A 268 -5.34 -20.48 30.75
CA MET A 268 -5.28 -21.05 32.11
C MET A 268 -6.23 -22.22 32.29
N TRP A 269 -7.46 -22.09 31.79
CA TRP A 269 -8.48 -23.14 31.84
C TRP A 269 -8.07 -24.39 31.03
N ALA A 270 -7.54 -24.20 29.82
CA ALA A 270 -7.13 -25.29 28.95
C ALA A 270 -6.02 -26.13 29.58
N ILE A 271 -4.97 -25.51 30.14
CA ILE A 271 -3.90 -26.26 30.83
C ILE A 271 -4.44 -26.98 32.06
N LYS A 272 -5.24 -26.30 32.88
CA LYS A 272 -5.86 -26.91 34.08
C LYS A 272 -6.67 -28.16 33.76
N THR A 273 -7.36 -28.18 32.62
CA THR A 273 -8.28 -29.27 32.26
C THR A 273 -7.66 -30.35 31.37
N LYS A 274 -6.73 -29.98 30.49
CA LYS A 274 -6.17 -30.87 29.46
C LYS A 274 -4.70 -31.25 29.73
N ALA A 275 -4.01 -30.57 30.65
CA ALA A 275 -2.63 -30.86 31.06
C ALA A 275 -2.48 -30.95 32.59
N PRO A 276 -3.10 -31.96 33.26
CA PRO A 276 -3.16 -32.06 34.73
C PRO A 276 -1.82 -32.29 35.43
N GLY A 277 -0.72 -32.44 34.69
CA GLY A 277 0.65 -32.53 35.22
C GLY A 277 1.31 -31.18 35.52
N VAL A 278 0.69 -30.06 35.11
CA VAL A 278 1.19 -28.71 35.37
C VAL A 278 0.70 -28.24 36.74
N ASP A 279 1.62 -27.73 37.57
CA ASP A 279 1.26 -27.16 38.88
C ASP A 279 0.57 -25.80 38.71
N MET A 280 -0.76 -25.82 38.76
CA MET A 280 -1.58 -24.61 38.65
C MET A 280 -1.43 -23.64 39.83
N THR A 281 -0.78 -24.03 40.94
CA THR A 281 -0.51 -23.12 42.06
C THR A 281 0.45 -22.00 41.65
N ASN A 282 1.46 -22.36 40.84
CA ASN A 282 2.49 -21.47 40.33
C ASN A 282 2.35 -21.25 38.82
N ALA A 283 1.14 -21.38 38.28
CA ALA A 283 0.87 -21.15 36.86
C ALA A 283 0.37 -19.74 36.61
N VAL A 284 0.84 -19.15 35.52
CA VAL A 284 0.39 -17.85 34.99
C VAL A 284 0.21 -17.98 33.49
N ALA A 285 -0.62 -17.14 32.88
CA ALA A 285 -0.67 -17.03 31.43
C ALA A 285 -0.15 -15.68 30.97
N ILE A 286 0.60 -15.69 29.87
CA ILE A 286 1.08 -14.51 29.16
C ILE A 286 0.81 -14.72 27.68
N THR A 287 0.30 -13.71 26.98
CA THR A 287 0.36 -13.66 25.52
C THR A 287 0.75 -12.25 25.10
N ASN A 288 1.58 -12.15 24.06
CA ASN A 288 2.00 -10.86 23.52
C ASN A 288 0.83 -10.16 22.79
N GLY A 289 0.66 -8.86 23.01
CA GLY A 289 -0.39 -8.05 22.38
C GLY A 289 -0.34 -8.03 20.86
N GLY A 290 0.84 -8.25 20.28
CA GLY A 290 1.05 -8.41 18.84
C GLY A 290 0.37 -9.65 18.25
N GLY A 291 0.08 -10.66 19.07
CA GLY A 291 -0.68 -11.86 18.70
C GLY A 291 -2.19 -11.65 18.61
N ILE A 292 -2.72 -10.57 19.22
CA ILE A 292 -4.14 -10.20 19.21
C ILE A 292 -4.35 -9.15 18.12
N ARG A 293 -5.17 -9.47 17.11
CA ARG A 293 -5.15 -8.74 15.83
C ARG A 293 -6.40 -7.93 15.51
N ALA A 294 -7.50 -8.20 16.20
CA ALA A 294 -8.79 -7.59 15.93
C ALA A 294 -9.66 -7.57 17.19
N TRP A 295 -10.78 -6.85 17.08
CA TRP A 295 -11.84 -6.81 18.08
C TRP A 295 -12.71 -8.06 18.00
N ILE A 296 -13.48 -8.29 19.07
CA ILE A 296 -14.76 -9.00 18.98
C ILE A 296 -15.83 -8.02 19.43
N HIS A 297 -16.71 -7.66 18.51
CA HIS A 297 -17.78 -6.70 18.80
C HIS A 297 -18.92 -7.31 19.62
N ALA A 298 -19.67 -6.46 20.31
CA ALA A 298 -20.89 -6.90 20.99
C ALA A 298 -21.90 -7.44 19.95
N GLY A 299 -22.45 -8.62 20.20
CA GLY A 299 -23.29 -9.33 19.24
C GLY A 299 -22.88 -10.78 19.05
N ASP A 300 -23.22 -11.33 17.90
CA ASP A 300 -22.92 -12.72 17.56
C ASP A 300 -21.41 -12.92 17.39
N ILE A 301 -20.90 -14.04 17.92
CA ILE A 301 -19.50 -14.46 17.74
C ILE A 301 -19.49 -15.68 16.84
N SER A 302 -18.87 -15.54 15.68
CA SER A 302 -18.57 -16.60 14.73
C SER A 302 -17.16 -17.16 14.93
N LYS A 303 -16.85 -18.32 14.34
CA LYS A 303 -15.48 -18.84 14.35
C LYS A 303 -14.52 -17.90 13.61
N ALA A 304 -14.99 -17.27 12.54
CA ALA A 304 -14.23 -16.30 11.76
C ALA A 304 -13.77 -15.10 12.62
N ASP A 305 -14.59 -14.63 13.55
CA ASP A 305 -14.21 -13.55 14.46
C ASP A 305 -13.00 -13.97 15.32
N VAL A 306 -13.05 -15.15 15.94
CA VAL A 306 -11.94 -15.66 16.78
C VAL A 306 -10.68 -15.91 15.95
N THR A 307 -10.82 -16.48 14.75
CA THR A 307 -9.67 -16.69 13.84
C THR A 307 -9.10 -15.36 13.35
N THR A 308 -9.91 -14.31 13.18
CA THR A 308 -9.43 -12.97 12.83
C THR A 308 -8.64 -12.34 13.98
N VAL A 309 -9.06 -12.56 15.23
CA VAL A 309 -8.33 -12.13 16.43
C VAL A 309 -6.99 -12.87 16.58
N LEU A 310 -6.96 -14.18 16.31
CA LEU A 310 -5.82 -15.08 16.49
C LEU A 310 -5.41 -15.80 15.18
N PRO A 311 -4.94 -15.08 14.15
CA PRO A 311 -4.84 -15.61 12.78
C PRO A 311 -3.61 -16.47 12.50
N PHE A 312 -2.73 -16.66 13.49
CA PHE A 312 -1.41 -17.27 13.26
C PHE A 312 -1.39 -18.79 13.43
N GLY A 313 -2.50 -19.42 13.82
CA GLY A 313 -2.53 -20.86 14.11
C GLY A 313 -1.61 -21.26 15.26
N ASN A 314 -1.32 -20.33 16.18
CA ASN A 314 -0.45 -20.58 17.32
C ASN A 314 -1.04 -21.67 18.23
N THR A 315 -0.17 -22.54 18.75
CA THR A 315 -0.52 -23.55 19.75
C THR A 315 -0.16 -23.09 21.16
N LEU A 316 -0.79 -23.72 22.15
CA LEU A 316 -0.53 -23.45 23.55
C LEU A 316 0.72 -24.21 24.03
N ALA A 317 1.66 -23.49 24.63
CA ALA A 317 2.90 -24.02 25.20
C ALA A 317 2.99 -23.70 26.70
N VAL A 318 3.80 -24.49 27.42
CA VAL A 318 4.10 -24.26 28.83
C VAL A 318 5.61 -24.18 29.01
N VAL A 319 6.09 -23.06 29.51
CA VAL A 319 7.51 -22.76 29.77
C VAL A 319 7.74 -22.70 31.27
N HIS A 320 8.76 -23.39 31.77
CA HIS A 320 9.10 -23.38 33.19
C HIS A 320 10.30 -22.46 33.42
N VAL A 321 10.06 -21.36 34.13
CA VAL A 321 11.05 -20.33 34.43
C VAL A 321 11.10 -20.03 35.92
N LYS A 322 12.23 -19.53 36.41
CA LYS A 322 12.32 -18.92 37.74
C LYS A 322 11.55 -17.61 37.77
N GLY A 323 11.11 -17.19 38.96
CA GLY A 323 10.49 -15.88 39.15
C GLY A 323 11.37 -14.74 38.63
N SER A 324 12.69 -14.80 38.82
CA SER A 324 13.64 -13.81 38.28
C SER A 324 13.61 -13.71 36.76
N GLU A 325 13.42 -14.83 36.06
CA GLU A 325 13.32 -14.90 34.59
C GLU A 325 11.95 -14.44 34.11
N LEU A 326 10.89 -14.69 34.88
CA LEU A 326 9.56 -14.13 34.62
C LEU A 326 9.55 -12.59 34.75
N LEU A 327 10.21 -12.05 35.77
CA LEU A 327 10.38 -10.60 35.92
C LEU A 327 11.18 -10.00 34.76
N GLU A 328 12.25 -10.67 34.34
CA GLU A 328 13.07 -10.26 33.20
C GLU A 328 12.26 -10.20 31.91
N ALA A 329 11.46 -11.24 31.63
CA ALA A 329 10.59 -11.27 30.47
C ALA A 329 9.55 -10.14 30.48
N LEU A 330 8.94 -9.85 31.64
CA LEU A 330 7.95 -8.77 31.77
C LEU A 330 8.60 -7.38 31.64
N GLU A 331 9.77 -7.17 32.27
CA GLU A 331 10.54 -5.93 32.13
C GLU A 331 10.93 -5.69 30.67
N ALA A 332 11.42 -6.72 29.98
CA ALA A 332 11.74 -6.65 28.57
C ALA A 332 10.49 -6.37 27.72
N SER A 333 9.36 -7.03 27.98
CA SER A 333 8.12 -6.84 27.22
C SER A 333 7.49 -5.45 27.34
N THR A 334 7.87 -4.70 28.37
CA THR A 334 7.34 -3.35 28.67
C THR A 334 8.38 -2.24 28.42
N PHE A 335 9.50 -2.55 27.75
CA PHE A 335 10.65 -1.65 27.60
C PHE A 335 10.31 -0.27 26.99
N CYS A 336 9.28 -0.19 26.14
CA CYS A 336 8.86 1.05 25.50
C CYS A 336 7.52 1.60 26.00
N THR A 337 6.79 0.88 26.87
CA THR A 337 5.49 1.33 27.41
C THR A 337 5.64 2.74 28.02
N PRO A 338 4.73 3.70 27.79
CA PRO A 338 3.40 3.58 27.17
C PRO A 338 3.37 3.54 25.64
N ILE A 339 4.52 3.59 24.95
CA ILE A 339 4.56 3.48 23.48
C ILE A 339 4.14 2.06 23.07
N SER A 340 3.24 1.98 22.10
CA SER A 340 2.69 0.72 21.58
C SER A 340 3.74 -0.14 20.90
N LEU A 341 3.86 -1.39 21.35
CA LEU A 341 4.65 -2.42 20.70
C LEU A 341 4.04 -3.81 20.89
N GLY A 342 4.18 -4.67 19.87
CA GLY A 342 3.62 -6.03 19.88
C GLY A 342 4.03 -6.89 21.07
N GLY A 343 5.22 -6.66 21.65
CA GLY A 343 5.73 -7.46 22.77
C GLY A 343 4.96 -7.31 24.09
N PHE A 344 4.15 -6.26 24.27
CA PHE A 344 3.47 -5.97 25.52
C PHE A 344 2.64 -7.18 26.05
N PRO A 345 2.67 -7.48 27.35
CA PRO A 345 2.05 -8.69 27.89
C PRO A 345 0.58 -8.49 28.26
N GLN A 346 -0.32 -9.31 27.71
CA GLN A 346 -1.63 -9.59 28.31
C GLN A 346 -1.49 -10.78 29.25
N THR A 347 -2.14 -10.77 30.42
CA THR A 347 -1.81 -11.72 31.51
C THR A 347 -3.02 -12.31 32.23
N ALA A 348 -2.85 -13.51 32.80
CA ALA A 348 -3.74 -14.10 33.80
C ALA A 348 -2.95 -14.77 34.93
N GLY A 349 -3.58 -14.89 36.11
CA GLY A 349 -2.97 -15.53 37.28
C GLY A 349 -1.91 -14.67 37.98
N MET A 350 -1.76 -13.39 37.61
CA MET A 350 -0.83 -12.47 38.25
C MET A 350 -1.44 -11.08 38.46
N LYS A 351 -0.88 -10.36 39.43
CA LYS A 351 -1.08 -8.92 39.60
C LYS A 351 0.27 -8.24 39.48
N LEU A 352 0.38 -7.24 38.60
CA LEU A 352 1.62 -6.50 38.38
C LEU A 352 1.42 -4.99 38.22
N THR A 353 2.49 -4.24 38.46
CA THR A 353 2.61 -2.80 38.16
C THR A 353 3.73 -2.57 37.16
N VAL A 354 3.47 -1.72 36.17
CA VAL A 354 4.45 -1.18 35.21
C VAL A 354 4.62 0.31 35.47
N ASP A 355 5.77 0.69 36.02
CA ASP A 355 6.12 2.07 36.35
C ASP A 355 6.85 2.75 35.19
N CYS A 356 6.09 3.48 34.37
CA CYS A 356 6.61 4.21 33.22
C CYS A 356 7.21 5.58 33.60
N THR A 357 7.24 5.94 34.90
CA THR A 357 8.02 7.10 35.36
C THR A 357 9.52 6.81 35.36
N LYS A 358 9.91 5.53 35.30
CA LYS A 358 11.29 5.07 35.29
C LYS A 358 11.71 4.69 33.87
N PRO A 359 12.91 5.07 33.43
CA PRO A 359 13.43 4.65 32.13
C PRO A 359 13.77 3.16 32.14
N TYR A 360 13.64 2.53 30.98
CA TYR A 360 14.13 1.16 30.76
C TYR A 360 15.65 1.14 30.80
N ASP A 361 16.22 0.41 31.77
CA ASP A 361 17.66 0.25 31.91
C ASP A 361 18.13 -0.93 31.03
N LYS A 362 18.35 -0.65 29.74
CA LYS A 362 18.77 -1.67 28.77
C LYS A 362 20.20 -2.16 29.00
N ALA A 363 20.45 -3.42 28.66
CA ALA A 363 21.78 -4.01 28.56
C ALA A 363 22.61 -3.35 27.45
N ASP A 364 23.92 -3.55 27.52
CA ASP A 364 24.86 -2.97 26.55
C ASP A 364 24.75 -3.68 25.18
N ASP A 365 24.42 -4.97 25.18
CA ASP A 365 24.26 -5.83 23.99
C ASP A 365 22.79 -6.28 23.81
N THR A 366 22.41 -6.62 22.57
CA THR A 366 21.12 -7.25 22.28
C THR A 366 21.09 -8.73 22.70
N TYR A 367 19.89 -9.31 22.82
CA TYR A 367 19.79 -10.77 22.97
C TYR A 367 20.41 -11.48 21.76
N PRO A 368 20.99 -12.68 21.95
CA PRO A 368 21.55 -13.47 20.85
C PRO A 368 20.56 -13.64 19.69
N GLY A 369 20.95 -13.19 18.49
CA GLY A 369 20.12 -13.29 17.28
C GLY A 369 18.91 -12.34 17.24
N SER A 370 18.87 -11.31 18.10
CA SER A 370 17.74 -10.38 18.21
C SER A 370 18.17 -8.92 18.01
N THR A 371 17.21 -8.08 17.65
CA THR A 371 17.33 -6.60 17.65
C THR A 371 16.96 -5.97 18.99
N TYR A 372 16.43 -6.75 19.94
CA TYR A 372 16.00 -6.26 21.24
C TYR A 372 17.12 -6.35 22.28
N TYR A 373 17.21 -5.32 23.12
CA TYR A 373 18.07 -5.33 24.29
C TYR A 373 17.32 -5.95 25.46
N GLY A 374 17.99 -6.79 26.23
CA GLY A 374 17.47 -7.24 27.51
C GLY A 374 17.65 -6.19 28.61
N PRO A 375 17.00 -6.34 29.77
CA PRO A 375 17.16 -5.40 30.86
C PRO A 375 18.49 -5.65 31.59
N LYS A 376 19.24 -4.59 31.83
CA LYS A 376 20.41 -4.58 32.71
C LYS A 376 20.00 -4.65 34.18
N SER A 377 18.87 -4.03 34.51
CA SER A 377 18.23 -4.12 35.82
C SER A 377 16.71 -4.13 35.69
N ILE A 378 16.04 -4.71 36.70
CA ILE A 378 14.57 -4.69 36.82
C ILE A 378 14.20 -3.49 37.67
N ASN A 379 13.64 -2.44 37.06
CA ASN A 379 13.29 -1.21 37.78
C ASN A 379 11.87 -0.71 37.48
N ARG A 380 11.22 -1.15 36.39
CA ARG A 380 9.87 -0.71 35.99
C ARG A 380 8.78 -1.67 36.42
N VAL A 381 9.03 -2.98 36.36
CA VAL A 381 8.01 -4.00 36.63
C VAL A 381 8.11 -4.51 38.06
N THR A 382 6.96 -4.61 38.72
CA THR A 382 6.81 -5.31 40.00
C THR A 382 5.65 -6.28 39.89
N ILE A 383 5.85 -7.55 40.27
CA ILE A 383 4.78 -8.53 40.41
C ILE A 383 4.34 -8.50 41.88
N GLU A 384 3.12 -8.08 42.18
CA GLU A 384 2.63 -8.05 43.57
C GLU A 384 2.22 -9.45 44.05
N SER A 385 1.62 -10.25 43.18
CA SER A 385 1.15 -11.60 43.55
C SER A 385 0.95 -12.51 42.35
N ILE A 386 1.13 -13.81 42.56
CA ILE A 386 0.76 -14.89 41.63
C ILE A 386 -0.35 -15.71 42.27
N ASN A 387 -1.51 -15.81 41.62
CA ASN A 387 -2.70 -16.52 42.12
C ASN A 387 -3.08 -16.15 43.57
N GLY A 388 -2.88 -14.88 43.94
CA GLY A 388 -3.14 -14.36 45.29
C GLY A 388 -2.08 -14.72 46.35
N GLN A 389 -1.01 -15.43 45.97
CA GLN A 389 0.17 -15.68 46.82
C GLN A 389 1.26 -14.65 46.54
N PRO A 390 2.11 -14.31 47.53
CA PRO A 390 3.28 -13.46 47.31
C PRO A 390 4.19 -14.03 46.21
N PHE A 391 4.69 -13.16 45.34
CA PHE A 391 5.68 -13.52 44.34
C PHE A 391 7.04 -13.83 44.99
N ASP A 392 7.72 -14.86 44.50
CA ASP A 392 9.05 -15.30 44.95
C ASP A 392 9.98 -15.44 43.73
N PRO A 393 11.07 -14.63 43.63
CA PRO A 393 11.97 -14.68 42.48
C PRO A 393 12.74 -16.00 42.32
N ASP A 394 12.87 -16.80 43.37
CA ASP A 394 13.61 -18.08 43.33
C ASP A 394 12.69 -19.29 43.04
N GLN A 395 11.37 -19.11 43.13
CA GLN A 395 10.38 -20.14 42.84
C GLN A 395 10.28 -20.39 41.33
N THR A 396 9.99 -21.64 40.93
CA THR A 396 9.68 -21.99 39.54
C THR A 396 8.20 -21.79 39.26
N TYR A 397 7.91 -21.09 38.16
CA TYR A 397 6.58 -20.83 37.64
C TYR A 397 6.37 -21.53 36.30
N ALA A 398 5.15 -22.00 36.07
CA ALA A 398 4.70 -22.49 34.77
C ALA A 398 4.03 -21.34 34.01
N VAL A 399 4.73 -20.80 33.01
CA VAL A 399 4.21 -19.76 32.13
C VAL A 399 3.51 -20.42 30.95
N ILE A 400 2.18 -20.30 30.93
CA ILE A 400 1.32 -20.75 29.85
C ILE A 400 1.30 -19.66 28.79
N THR A 401 1.75 -19.97 27.58
CA THR A 401 1.94 -18.97 26.54
C THR A 401 1.68 -19.54 25.15
N ASN A 402 1.72 -18.70 24.12
CA ASN A 402 1.69 -19.18 22.73
C ASN A 402 3.08 -19.67 22.28
N ASN A 403 3.12 -20.63 21.36
CA ASN A 403 4.38 -21.22 20.86
C ASN A 403 5.37 -20.19 20.26
N PHE A 404 4.89 -19.07 19.70
CA PHE A 404 5.73 -17.98 19.19
C PHE A 404 6.56 -17.30 20.30
N THR A 405 5.93 -16.90 21.40
CA THR A 405 6.65 -16.30 22.55
C THR A 405 7.45 -17.34 23.33
N ALA A 406 6.99 -18.60 23.39
CA ALA A 406 7.76 -19.71 23.96
C ALA A 406 9.11 -19.93 23.23
N ALA A 407 9.12 -19.71 21.92
CA ALA A 407 10.31 -19.73 21.07
C ALA A 407 11.15 -18.43 21.14
N GLY A 408 10.77 -17.45 21.96
CA GLY A 408 11.51 -16.21 22.16
C GLY A 408 11.13 -15.07 21.20
N GLY A 409 9.99 -15.18 20.51
CA GLY A 409 9.45 -14.10 19.70
C GLY A 409 9.23 -12.80 20.49
N ASP A 410 9.24 -11.65 19.80
CA ASP A 410 9.32 -10.31 20.40
C ASP A 410 10.51 -10.19 21.37
N THR A 411 10.24 -9.89 22.65
CA THR A 411 11.25 -9.65 23.69
C THR A 411 11.39 -10.84 24.65
N TYR A 412 10.71 -11.97 24.40
CA TYR A 412 10.54 -13.07 25.36
C TYR A 412 11.72 -14.07 25.35
N TYR A 413 12.96 -13.57 25.21
CA TYR A 413 14.17 -14.41 25.16
C TYR A 413 14.31 -15.34 26.37
N ALA A 414 13.92 -14.89 27.57
CA ALA A 414 13.87 -15.71 28.79
C ALA A 414 13.13 -17.04 28.58
N PHE A 415 12.07 -17.05 27.76
CA PHE A 415 11.27 -18.25 27.53
C PHE A 415 11.99 -19.23 26.61
N ALA A 416 12.63 -18.74 25.54
CA ALA A 416 13.47 -19.57 24.68
C ALA A 416 14.68 -20.15 25.42
N ALA A 417 15.27 -19.37 26.33
CA ALA A 417 16.41 -19.77 27.15
C ALA A 417 16.03 -20.71 28.31
N ALA A 418 14.74 -20.91 28.58
CA ALA A 418 14.26 -21.74 29.68
C ALA A 418 14.73 -23.19 29.52
N SER A 419 15.19 -23.79 30.62
CA SER A 419 15.69 -25.16 30.62
C SER A 419 14.64 -26.25 30.38
N SER A 420 13.35 -25.91 30.48
CA SER A 420 12.24 -26.84 30.33
C SER A 420 11.00 -26.15 29.77
N GLN A 421 10.53 -26.61 28.62
CA GLN A 421 9.26 -26.21 28.03
C GLN A 421 8.68 -27.36 27.21
N PHE A 422 7.37 -27.31 26.94
CA PHE A 422 6.71 -28.21 25.99
C PHE A 422 5.54 -27.52 25.30
N ASP A 423 5.28 -27.91 24.06
CA ASP A 423 4.08 -27.53 23.32
C ASP A 423 2.99 -28.59 23.52
N THR A 424 1.75 -28.16 23.74
CA THR A 424 0.61 -29.07 23.90
C THR A 424 0.03 -29.54 22.56
N GLY A 425 0.32 -28.83 21.47
CA GLY A 425 -0.32 -29.00 20.16
C GLY A 425 -1.77 -28.52 20.11
N LEU A 426 -2.30 -27.93 21.19
CA LEU A 426 -3.67 -27.42 21.23
C LEU A 426 -3.73 -26.04 20.55
N PRO A 427 -4.56 -25.84 19.51
CA PRO A 427 -4.73 -24.54 18.87
C PRO A 427 -5.33 -23.50 19.81
N LEU A 428 -4.74 -22.31 19.89
CA LEU A 428 -5.14 -21.26 20.82
C LEU A 428 -6.54 -20.70 20.52
N ASP A 429 -6.88 -20.55 19.25
CA ASP A 429 -8.19 -20.10 18.78
C ASP A 429 -9.30 -21.10 19.17
N GLU A 430 -9.07 -22.40 18.96
CA GLU A 430 -9.99 -23.45 19.42
C GLU A 430 -10.17 -23.45 20.94
N ILE A 431 -9.10 -23.23 21.70
CA ILE A 431 -9.17 -23.12 23.17
C ILE A 431 -10.07 -21.96 23.59
N VAL A 432 -9.96 -20.80 22.93
CA VAL A 432 -10.82 -19.64 23.23
C VAL A 432 -12.28 -19.96 22.89
N MET A 433 -12.55 -20.57 21.73
CA MET A 433 -13.91 -20.99 21.35
C MET A 433 -14.49 -22.01 22.36
N GLU A 434 -13.70 -22.99 22.78
CA GLU A 434 -14.11 -24.02 23.74
C GLU A 434 -14.35 -23.41 25.14
N TYR A 435 -13.54 -22.44 25.55
CA TYR A 435 -13.73 -21.72 26.82
C TYR A 435 -15.05 -20.93 26.82
N ILE A 436 -15.31 -20.15 25.77
CA ILE A 436 -16.55 -19.37 25.63
C ILE A 436 -17.77 -20.31 25.68
N THR A 437 -17.72 -21.42 24.96
CA THR A 437 -18.86 -22.37 24.90
C THR A 437 -19.04 -23.16 26.19
N THR A 438 -17.96 -23.69 26.76
CA THR A 438 -18.01 -24.66 27.86
C THR A 438 -18.04 -23.99 29.22
N VAL A 439 -17.26 -22.92 29.40
CA VAL A 439 -17.11 -22.23 30.69
C VAL A 439 -18.08 -21.07 30.80
N LEU A 440 -18.18 -20.24 29.77
CA LEU A 440 -19.09 -19.08 29.76
C LEU A 440 -20.50 -19.43 29.26
N GLY A 441 -20.75 -20.68 28.85
CA GLY A 441 -22.06 -21.13 28.40
C GLY A 441 -22.52 -20.52 27.08
N GLY A 442 -21.57 -20.08 26.24
CA GLY A 442 -21.83 -19.47 24.94
C GLY A 442 -22.15 -17.97 24.98
N VAL A 443 -22.01 -17.31 26.13
CA VAL A 443 -22.22 -15.86 26.27
C VAL A 443 -21.04 -15.23 27.00
N VAL A 444 -20.31 -14.33 26.35
CA VAL A 444 -19.32 -13.48 27.00
C VAL A 444 -20.07 -12.32 27.66
N GLY A 445 -20.25 -12.42 28.98
CA GLY A 445 -21.08 -11.51 29.75
C GLY A 445 -20.33 -10.30 30.32
N GLN A 446 -21.00 -9.61 31.24
CA GLN A 446 -20.49 -8.42 31.92
C GLN A 446 -19.23 -8.66 32.76
N GLU A 447 -18.89 -9.91 33.05
CA GLU A 447 -17.61 -10.26 33.68
C GLU A 447 -16.38 -9.87 32.85
N TYR A 448 -16.53 -9.66 31.53
CA TYR A 448 -15.50 -9.13 30.65
C TYR A 448 -15.84 -7.72 30.12
N ALA A 449 -16.74 -6.97 30.79
CA ALA A 449 -17.07 -5.60 30.36
C ALA A 449 -15.89 -4.64 30.47
N GLU A 450 -15.04 -4.84 31.48
CA GLU A 450 -13.86 -4.03 31.75
C GLU A 450 -12.66 -4.94 32.01
N PRO A 451 -11.42 -4.45 31.86
CA PRO A 451 -10.24 -5.14 32.38
C PRO A 451 -10.36 -5.42 33.89
N ASP A 452 -9.83 -6.57 34.34
CA ASP A 452 -9.93 -7.06 35.72
C ASP A 452 -9.01 -6.31 36.70
N GLY A 453 -8.11 -5.46 36.20
CA GLY A 453 -7.10 -4.78 37.00
C GLY A 453 -5.96 -5.69 37.41
N ARG A 454 -5.59 -6.63 36.52
CA ARG A 454 -4.41 -7.50 36.62
C ARG A 454 -3.12 -6.68 36.47
N MET A 455 -3.19 -5.56 35.75
CA MET A 455 -2.06 -4.67 35.53
C MET A 455 -2.38 -3.23 35.92
N THR A 456 -1.46 -2.58 36.62
CA THR A 456 -1.49 -1.12 36.85
C THR A 456 -0.36 -0.45 36.08
N ILE A 457 -0.68 0.56 35.28
CA ILE A 457 0.34 1.36 34.59
C ILE A 457 0.44 2.72 35.26
N ILE A 458 1.62 3.03 35.78
CA ILE A 458 1.94 4.36 36.31
C ILE A 458 2.57 5.15 35.17
N LEU A 459 1.83 6.11 34.64
CA LEU A 459 2.34 7.03 33.64
C LEU A 459 3.19 8.13 34.32
N PRO A 460 4.21 8.68 33.63
CA PRO A 460 4.83 9.91 34.08
C PRO A 460 3.77 11.00 34.30
N PRO A 461 3.91 11.87 35.31
CA PRO A 461 2.95 12.94 35.55
C PRO A 461 2.80 13.78 34.28
N ASP A 462 1.56 14.06 33.92
CA ASP A 462 1.21 14.96 32.83
C ASP A 462 1.61 16.38 33.27
N GLU A 463 2.85 16.81 32.96
CA GLU A 463 3.39 18.13 33.31
C GLU A 463 2.79 19.25 32.43
N GLY A 464 1.50 19.17 32.13
CA GLY A 464 0.81 20.10 31.25
C GLY A 464 0.61 21.48 31.86
N ASP A 465 1.55 22.38 31.63
CA ASP A 465 1.31 23.84 31.64
C ASP A 465 0.59 24.33 30.36
N GLY A 466 0.13 23.39 29.53
CA GLY A 466 -0.56 23.65 28.27
C GLY A 466 0.38 23.87 27.08
N LYS A 467 1.70 23.83 27.30
CA LYS A 467 2.67 23.97 26.23
C LYS A 467 2.81 22.69 25.45
N ILE A 468 3.04 22.84 24.15
CA ILE A 468 3.43 21.75 23.27
C ILE A 468 4.95 21.79 23.17
N THR A 469 5.59 20.65 23.32
CA THR A 469 7.05 20.57 23.29
C THR A 469 7.58 19.49 22.36
N ILE A 470 8.82 19.67 21.93
CA ILE A 470 9.67 18.60 21.44
C ILE A 470 10.47 18.14 22.67
N GLY A 471 10.16 16.96 23.19
CA GLY A 471 10.64 16.53 24.51
C GLY A 471 12.12 16.15 24.56
N GLY A 472 12.72 15.77 23.42
CA GLY A 472 14.11 15.31 23.37
C GLY A 472 14.62 14.99 21.97
N LEU A 473 15.62 14.09 21.91
CA LEU A 473 16.36 13.71 20.70
C LEU A 473 16.30 12.21 20.39
N ASP A 474 15.55 11.45 21.19
CA ASP A 474 15.46 10.01 21.06
C ASP A 474 14.99 9.59 19.66
N ALA A 475 15.79 8.70 19.06
CA ALA A 475 15.57 8.19 17.72
C ALA A 475 14.22 7.49 17.61
N ASN A 476 13.43 7.88 16.61
CA ASN A 476 12.08 7.39 16.33
C ASN A 476 11.03 7.66 17.43
N ILE A 477 11.36 8.51 18.41
CA ILE A 477 10.39 9.05 19.37
C ILE A 477 10.17 10.53 19.05
N TRP A 478 11.23 11.35 19.14
CA TRP A 478 11.16 12.79 18.87
C TRP A 478 11.69 13.15 17.49
N MET A 479 12.62 12.35 16.97
CA MET A 479 13.27 12.60 15.68
C MET A 479 13.43 11.33 14.88
N THR A 480 13.00 11.35 13.61
CA THR A 480 13.21 10.20 12.71
C THR A 480 14.62 10.20 12.15
N LYS A 481 15.00 9.08 11.51
CA LYS A 481 16.26 8.96 10.75
C LYS A 481 16.48 10.10 9.76
N TYR A 482 15.42 10.63 9.17
CA TYR A 482 15.48 11.64 8.11
C TYR A 482 15.24 13.07 8.63
N GLY A 483 15.08 13.24 9.95
CA GLY A 483 14.99 14.54 10.59
C GLY A 483 13.58 15.13 10.60
N ASN A 484 12.54 14.28 10.54
CA ASN A 484 11.18 14.70 10.91
C ASN A 484 11.13 14.85 12.43
N VAL A 485 10.45 15.88 12.92
CA VAL A 485 10.44 16.26 14.32
C VAL A 485 9.04 16.10 14.88
N TYR A 486 8.88 15.25 15.89
CA TYR A 486 7.61 15.01 16.58
C TYR A 486 7.47 15.92 17.81
N THR A 487 6.23 16.26 18.12
CA THR A 487 5.87 16.97 19.35
C THR A 487 5.09 16.05 20.28
N ASP A 488 4.92 16.47 21.54
CA ASP A 488 4.06 15.79 22.52
C ASP A 488 2.56 16.03 22.28
N CYS A 489 2.20 16.81 21.27
CA CYS A 489 0.82 17.09 20.93
C CYS A 489 0.19 15.93 20.15
N LYS A 490 -0.82 15.29 20.74
CA LYS A 490 -1.64 14.28 20.05
C LYS A 490 -2.38 14.89 18.87
N ALA A 491 -2.46 14.13 17.77
CA ALA A 491 -3.18 14.50 16.56
C ALA A 491 -4.66 14.87 16.84
N GLU A 492 -5.33 14.09 17.69
CA GLU A 492 -6.72 14.33 18.12
C GLU A 492 -6.89 15.66 18.85
N LYS A 493 -5.97 16.01 19.75
CA LYS A 493 -5.98 17.31 20.47
C LYS A 493 -5.76 18.46 19.49
N PHE A 494 -4.81 18.29 18.56
CA PHE A 494 -4.48 19.31 17.57
C PHE A 494 -5.64 19.59 16.61
N MET A 495 -6.32 18.56 16.13
CA MET A 495 -7.42 18.75 15.18
C MET A 495 -8.77 19.00 15.87
N GLY A 496 -9.03 18.35 17.00
CA GLY A 496 -10.26 18.49 17.77
C GLY A 496 -10.26 19.74 18.64
N ASP A 497 -9.49 19.72 19.74
CA ASP A 497 -9.54 20.77 20.76
C ASP A 497 -8.98 22.10 20.27
N MET A 498 -7.90 22.08 19.47
CA MET A 498 -7.29 23.29 18.91
C MET A 498 -7.94 23.75 17.59
N GLY A 499 -8.78 22.90 16.98
CA GLY A 499 -9.64 23.26 15.84
C GLY A 499 -8.95 23.36 14.47
N PHE A 500 -7.75 22.80 14.31
CA PHE A 500 -7.05 22.74 13.03
C PHE A 500 -7.58 21.62 12.12
N ASN A 501 -7.47 21.80 10.81
CA ASN A 501 -7.94 20.86 9.79
C ASN A 501 -6.86 20.62 8.74
N TRP A 502 -6.92 19.47 8.06
CA TRP A 502 -6.10 19.26 6.86
C TRP A 502 -6.45 20.31 5.80
N GLY A 503 -5.43 20.95 5.23
CA GLY A 503 -5.58 22.06 4.30
C GLY A 503 -5.59 23.45 4.96
N ASP A 504 -5.49 23.56 6.30
CA ASP A 504 -5.24 24.84 6.96
C ASP A 504 -3.77 25.26 6.81
N LEU A 505 -3.51 26.56 6.72
CA LEU A 505 -2.17 27.14 6.92
C LEU A 505 -2.03 27.56 8.38
N VAL A 506 -0.99 27.07 9.04
CA VAL A 506 -0.75 27.27 10.47
C VAL A 506 0.62 27.90 10.67
N THR A 507 0.65 28.97 11.46
CA THR A 507 1.89 29.58 11.94
C THR A 507 2.46 28.72 13.06
N VAL A 508 3.70 28.28 12.90
CA VAL A 508 4.47 27.51 13.87
C VAL A 508 5.63 28.35 14.38
N GLU A 509 5.77 28.43 15.70
CA GLU A 509 6.85 29.18 16.36
C GLU A 509 7.65 28.27 17.30
N PHE A 510 8.97 28.26 17.14
CA PHE A 510 9.93 27.54 17.99
C PHE A 510 11.33 28.15 17.87
N LEU A 511 12.12 28.16 18.94
CA LEU A 511 13.50 28.71 18.96
C LEU A 511 13.63 30.12 18.34
N GLY A 512 12.59 30.97 18.45
CA GLY A 512 12.56 32.31 17.85
C GLY A 512 12.40 32.32 16.32
N LYS A 513 12.12 31.17 15.70
CA LYS A 513 11.76 31.02 14.28
C LYS A 513 10.24 31.01 14.15
N THR A 514 9.74 31.59 13.06
CA THR A 514 8.31 31.62 12.72
C THR A 514 8.15 31.12 11.29
N LEU A 515 7.34 30.08 11.09
CA LEU A 515 7.03 29.48 9.80
C LEU A 515 5.52 29.46 9.59
N THR A 516 5.05 29.60 8.36
CA THR A 516 3.66 29.32 8.00
C THR A 516 3.64 28.04 7.17
N LEU A 517 3.06 26.99 7.73
CA LEU A 517 3.14 25.63 7.21
C LEU A 517 1.73 25.07 6.95
N PRO A 518 1.53 24.32 5.86
CA PRO A 518 0.28 23.61 5.65
C PRO A 518 0.16 22.41 6.58
N VAL A 519 -1.07 22.13 7.05
CA VAL A 519 -1.42 20.91 7.78
C VAL A 519 -1.84 19.83 6.78
N ILE A 520 -1.08 18.75 6.71
CA ILE A 520 -1.25 17.67 5.73
C ILE A 520 -1.11 16.28 6.39
N PRO A 521 -1.67 15.21 5.79
CA PRO A 521 -1.61 13.86 6.35
C PRO A 521 -0.25 13.19 6.15
N THR A 522 0.46 13.56 5.08
CA THR A 522 1.79 13.04 4.77
C THR A 522 2.53 14.03 3.87
N TYR A 523 3.85 13.98 3.86
CA TYR A 523 4.72 14.92 3.14
C TYR A 523 4.54 14.89 1.61
N SER A 524 3.89 13.87 1.03
CA SER A 524 3.58 13.84 -0.41
C SER A 524 2.56 14.90 -0.85
N TYR A 525 1.93 15.60 0.11
CA TYR A 525 0.94 16.65 -0.13
C TYR A 525 1.57 18.05 -0.25
N VAL A 526 2.90 18.14 -0.26
CA VAL A 526 3.64 19.37 -0.56
C VAL A 526 4.78 19.05 -1.53
N ASP A 527 5.23 20.02 -2.32
CA ASP A 527 6.35 19.83 -3.23
C ASP A 527 7.65 19.44 -2.51
N SER A 528 8.53 18.73 -3.22
CA SER A 528 9.88 18.41 -2.72
C SER A 528 10.61 19.67 -2.25
N GLY A 529 11.18 19.61 -1.05
CA GLY A 529 11.87 20.71 -0.38
C GLY A 529 10.96 21.67 0.39
N LYS A 530 9.64 21.47 0.41
CA LYS A 530 8.71 22.30 1.19
C LYS A 530 8.46 21.73 2.59
N PRO A 531 8.44 22.58 3.63
CA PRO A 531 8.10 22.18 4.99
C PRO A 531 6.57 22.08 5.18
N ALA A 532 6.15 21.22 6.10
CA ALA A 532 4.73 21.05 6.47
C ALA A 532 4.56 20.55 7.92
N ILE A 533 3.36 20.73 8.45
CA ILE A 533 2.88 20.04 9.66
C ILE A 533 2.22 18.75 9.21
N ILE A 534 2.69 17.62 9.73
CA ILE A 534 2.15 16.30 9.44
C ILE A 534 1.26 15.85 10.59
N VAL A 535 0.01 15.55 10.26
CA VAL A 535 -0.96 14.94 11.16
C VAL A 535 -1.52 13.71 10.47
N GLU A 536 -1.03 12.53 10.84
CA GLU A 536 -1.36 11.28 10.16
C GLU A 536 -2.87 11.00 10.20
N LYS A 537 -3.39 10.41 9.13
CA LYS A 537 -4.79 9.99 9.00
C LYS A 537 -4.86 8.47 9.16
N GLY A 538 -5.63 8.00 10.14
CA GLY A 538 -5.87 6.58 10.40
C GLY A 538 -6.75 5.91 9.34
N GLU A 539 -6.88 4.58 9.42
CA GLU A 539 -7.71 3.78 8.50
C GLU A 539 -9.20 4.17 8.53
N ASP A 540 -9.67 4.68 9.67
CA ASP A 540 -11.02 5.21 9.88
C ASP A 540 -11.21 6.65 9.38
N GLY A 541 -10.14 7.26 8.84
CA GLY A 541 -10.14 8.64 8.36
C GLY A 541 -9.93 9.70 9.44
N ASN A 542 -9.76 9.31 10.71
CA ASN A 542 -9.55 10.22 11.83
C ASN A 542 -8.06 10.55 12.04
N PRO A 543 -7.72 11.70 12.66
CA PRO A 543 -6.35 12.00 13.04
C PRO A 543 -5.80 10.96 14.01
N THR A 544 -4.59 10.46 13.74
CA THR A 544 -3.91 9.47 14.59
C THR A 544 -2.47 9.87 14.89
N GLY A 545 -1.92 9.30 15.96
CA GLY A 545 -0.54 9.56 16.39
C GLY A 545 -0.31 10.97 16.96
N TYR A 546 0.83 11.56 16.62
CA TYR A 546 1.32 12.82 17.15
C TYR A 546 1.64 13.82 16.03
N VAL A 547 1.47 15.10 16.33
CA VAL A 547 1.78 16.19 15.40
C VAL A 547 3.30 16.23 15.19
N SER A 548 3.72 16.22 13.92
CA SER A 548 5.13 16.36 13.54
C SER A 548 5.35 17.45 12.51
N MET A 549 6.60 17.87 12.34
CA MET A 549 7.04 18.82 11.34
C MET A 549 8.11 18.16 10.46
N ALA A 550 7.95 18.27 9.16
CA ALA A 550 8.81 17.60 8.18
C ALA A 550 9.06 18.49 6.96
N ILE A 551 10.11 18.17 6.20
CA ILE A 551 10.35 18.72 4.85
C ILE A 551 10.22 17.56 3.88
N ASN A 552 9.39 17.69 2.85
CA ASN A 552 9.30 16.64 1.83
C ASN A 552 10.68 16.45 1.17
N MET A 553 11.22 15.22 1.19
CA MET A 553 12.57 14.89 0.73
C MET A 553 13.68 15.76 1.35
N GLY A 554 13.49 16.22 2.60
CA GLY A 554 14.44 17.06 3.31
C GLY A 554 14.57 16.72 4.79
N ASN A 555 15.44 17.46 5.48
CA ASN A 555 15.72 17.27 6.91
C ASN A 555 15.24 18.49 7.70
N PHE A 556 14.08 18.40 8.36
CA PHE A 556 13.51 19.53 9.11
C PHE A 556 14.39 19.91 10.31
N ALA A 557 14.86 18.91 11.06
CA ALA A 557 15.68 19.10 12.25
C ALA A 557 16.97 19.89 11.98
N GLU A 558 17.72 19.55 10.92
CA GLU A 558 18.94 20.27 10.55
C GLU A 558 18.64 21.60 9.86
N THR A 559 17.64 21.64 8.96
CA THR A 559 17.29 22.87 8.21
C THR A 559 16.89 24.01 9.14
N TYR A 560 16.21 23.68 10.24
CA TYR A 560 15.77 24.64 11.23
C TYR A 560 16.57 24.58 12.54
N GLU A 561 17.80 24.05 12.48
CA GLU A 561 18.80 24.19 13.56
C GLU A 561 18.32 23.65 14.92
N LEU A 562 17.54 22.56 14.93
CA LEU A 562 17.07 21.88 16.15
C LEU A 562 18.11 20.87 16.63
N ALA A 563 18.61 20.03 15.71
CA ALA A 563 19.57 18.98 16.01
C ALA A 563 20.45 18.68 14.81
N VAL A 564 21.61 18.06 15.07
CA VAL A 564 22.56 17.58 14.07
C VAL A 564 22.55 16.06 14.06
N LYS A 565 22.46 15.47 12.87
CA LYS A 565 22.51 14.01 12.74
C LYS A 565 23.96 13.54 12.63
N HIS A 566 24.27 12.50 13.39
CA HIS A 566 25.52 11.77 13.27
C HIS A 566 25.26 10.40 12.68
N THR A 567 26.22 9.89 11.91
CA THR A 567 26.22 8.51 11.42
C THR A 567 27.62 7.98 11.62
N ASP A 568 27.73 6.90 12.40
CA ASP A 568 29.02 6.27 12.66
C ASP A 568 29.45 5.34 11.50
N GLU A 569 30.63 4.74 11.65
CA GLU A 569 31.21 3.85 10.64
C GLU A 569 30.36 2.60 10.39
N ASP A 570 29.58 2.17 11.39
CA ASP A 570 28.68 1.02 11.36
C ASP A 570 27.30 1.35 10.77
N LYS A 571 27.09 2.60 10.31
CA LYS A 571 25.84 3.15 9.79
C LYS A 571 24.72 3.24 10.83
N ASN A 572 25.05 3.18 12.12
CA ASN A 572 24.13 3.60 13.16
C ASN A 572 24.05 5.11 13.18
N TRP A 573 22.90 5.66 13.55
CA TRP A 573 22.67 7.10 13.56
C TRP A 573 22.08 7.53 14.88
N TYR A 574 22.44 8.74 15.29
CA TYR A 574 21.93 9.38 16.49
C TYR A 574 21.90 10.89 16.29
N TRP A 575 21.15 11.59 17.14
CA TRP A 575 21.01 13.03 17.10
C TRP A 575 21.74 13.67 18.28
N THR A 576 22.37 14.82 18.04
CA THR A 576 22.82 15.73 19.11
C THR A 576 22.12 17.06 18.96
N ALA A 577 21.89 17.75 20.08
CA ALA A 577 21.30 19.08 20.05
C ALA A 577 22.14 20.01 19.17
N TRP A 578 21.47 20.90 18.44
CA TRP A 578 22.17 21.98 17.75
C TRP A 578 22.86 22.88 18.78
N GLU A 579 23.96 23.52 18.39
CA GLU A 579 24.73 24.37 19.32
C GLU A 579 23.84 25.48 19.90
N GLY A 580 23.71 25.48 21.23
CA GLY A 580 22.89 26.45 21.97
C GLY A 580 21.42 26.08 22.17
N VAL A 581 20.97 24.92 21.68
CA VAL A 581 19.60 24.42 21.90
C VAL A 581 19.54 23.53 23.15
N THR A 582 18.57 23.81 24.02
CA THR A 582 18.26 22.99 25.20
C THR A 582 16.85 22.43 25.07
N TYR A 583 16.70 21.13 25.31
CA TYR A 583 15.41 20.44 25.31
C TYR A 583 14.81 20.39 26.73
N PRO A 584 13.47 20.40 26.89
CA PRO A 584 12.46 20.41 25.82
C PRO A 584 12.36 21.75 25.09
N VAL A 585 12.06 21.71 23.79
CA VAL A 585 11.85 22.92 22.96
C VAL A 585 10.35 23.20 22.88
N GLU A 586 9.92 24.38 23.32
CA GLU A 586 8.52 24.82 23.23
C GLU A 586 8.14 25.14 21.77
N VAL A 587 6.98 24.66 21.34
CA VAL A 587 6.40 24.87 20.02
C VAL A 587 5.00 25.47 20.18
N THR A 588 4.72 26.56 19.47
CA THR A 588 3.40 27.18 19.43
C THR A 588 2.79 27.07 18.05
N PHE A 589 1.50 26.70 17.98
CA PHE A 589 0.73 26.63 16.74
C PHE A 589 -0.41 27.65 16.77
N THR A 590 -0.53 28.49 15.75
CA THR A 590 -1.58 29.50 15.62
C THR A 590 -2.15 29.49 14.19
N MET A 591 -3.47 29.58 14.05
CA MET A 591 -4.10 29.64 12.72
C MET A 591 -3.58 30.85 11.92
N ALA A 592 -3.04 30.61 10.73
CA ALA A 592 -2.64 31.68 9.81
C ALA A 592 -3.78 31.97 8.82
N GLU A 593 -4.23 30.93 8.11
CA GLU A 593 -5.32 31.01 7.14
C GLU A 593 -6.09 29.69 7.13
N LYS A 594 -7.38 29.78 7.48
CA LYS A 594 -8.28 28.62 7.43
C LYS A 594 -8.52 28.21 5.98
N ASP A 595 -8.39 26.93 5.69
CA ASP A 595 -8.46 26.33 4.35
C ASP A 595 -7.47 26.94 3.33
N GLY A 596 -6.42 27.65 3.79
CA GLY A 596 -5.46 28.35 2.93
C GLY A 596 -4.62 27.44 2.01
N TYR A 597 -4.59 26.14 2.29
CA TYR A 597 -3.93 25.09 1.51
C TYR A 597 -4.91 24.01 1.02
N ARG A 598 -6.22 24.26 1.13
CA ARG A 598 -7.25 23.23 0.90
C ARG A 598 -7.27 22.75 -0.55
N ALA A 599 -6.97 23.63 -1.49
CA ALA A 599 -6.95 23.32 -2.90
C ALA A 599 -5.81 22.36 -3.26
N GLU A 600 -4.60 22.71 -2.87
CA GLU A 600 -3.41 21.87 -3.03
C GLU A 600 -3.61 20.54 -2.31
N TYR A 601 -4.15 20.56 -1.09
CA TYR A 601 -4.52 19.35 -0.36
C TYR A 601 -5.47 18.45 -1.17
N ILE A 602 -6.55 18.99 -1.75
CA ILE A 602 -7.49 18.22 -2.59
C ILE A 602 -6.81 17.74 -3.88
N LEU A 603 -5.97 18.58 -4.51
CA LEU A 603 -5.24 18.23 -5.72
C LEU A 603 -4.30 17.04 -5.49
N HIS A 604 -3.63 16.97 -4.34
CA HIS A 604 -2.80 15.83 -3.96
C HIS A 604 -3.61 14.56 -3.63
N GLU A 605 -4.91 14.68 -3.32
CA GLU A 605 -5.83 13.53 -3.24
C GLU A 605 -6.34 13.06 -4.61
N LEU A 606 -6.19 13.86 -5.67
CA LEU A 606 -6.65 13.47 -6.99
C LEU A 606 -5.70 12.42 -7.58
N GLN A 607 -6.22 11.22 -7.78
CA GLN A 607 -5.53 10.16 -8.50
C GLN A 607 -5.95 10.18 -9.97
N ARG A 608 -4.99 9.91 -10.87
CA ARG A 608 -5.24 9.68 -12.28
C ARG A 608 -4.37 8.53 -12.77
N THR A 609 -4.76 7.92 -13.87
CA THR A 609 -3.91 6.98 -14.59
C THR A 609 -3.62 7.49 -16.00
N ASN A 610 -2.57 6.94 -16.60
CA ASN A 610 -2.19 7.22 -17.99
C ASN A 610 -2.68 6.12 -18.94
N ASP A 611 -3.35 5.08 -18.43
CA ASP A 611 -3.94 4.02 -19.24
C ASP A 611 -5.35 4.42 -19.70
N ARG A 612 -5.61 4.26 -21.01
CA ARG A 612 -6.93 4.48 -21.59
C ARG A 612 -7.98 3.53 -21.01
N ALA A 613 -7.59 2.31 -20.63
CA ALA A 613 -8.49 1.27 -20.14
C ALA A 613 -9.19 1.65 -18.82
N ASP A 614 -8.52 2.45 -17.98
CA ASP A 614 -9.04 2.89 -16.67
C ASP A 614 -10.15 3.95 -16.78
N TYR A 615 -10.40 4.46 -18.00
CA TYR A 615 -11.45 5.45 -18.27
C TYR A 615 -12.52 4.87 -19.22
N PRO A 616 -13.16 3.73 -18.90
CA PRO A 616 -14.07 3.04 -19.82
C PRO A 616 -15.29 3.88 -20.21
N ASP A 617 -15.67 4.83 -19.37
CA ASP A 617 -16.82 5.71 -19.57
C ASP A 617 -16.51 6.96 -20.42
N LEU A 618 -15.23 7.29 -20.61
CA LEU A 618 -14.82 8.39 -21.48
C LEU A 618 -14.69 7.92 -22.93
N THR A 619 -15.03 8.79 -23.88
CA THR A 619 -14.62 8.63 -25.29
C THR A 619 -13.11 8.86 -25.44
N ASP A 620 -12.54 8.47 -26.60
CA ASP A 620 -11.12 8.71 -26.88
C ASP A 620 -10.78 10.21 -26.91
N GLU A 621 -11.72 11.03 -27.40
CA GLU A 621 -11.58 12.49 -27.35
C GLU A 621 -11.63 13.02 -25.91
N GLU A 622 -12.54 12.52 -25.06
CA GLU A 622 -12.61 12.92 -23.64
C GLU A 622 -11.38 12.46 -22.85
N PHE A 623 -10.89 11.23 -23.07
CA PHE A 623 -9.62 10.75 -22.52
C PHE A 623 -8.44 11.59 -23.01
N ALA A 624 -8.41 11.98 -24.29
CA ALA A 624 -7.41 12.93 -24.79
C ALA A 624 -7.57 14.35 -24.22
N ASN A 625 -8.58 14.60 -23.39
CA ASN A 625 -9.03 15.92 -22.96
C ASN A 625 -9.34 16.87 -24.13
N PHE A 626 -9.62 16.33 -25.32
CA PHE A 626 -9.84 17.06 -26.55
C PHE A 626 -11.32 17.41 -26.73
N ARG A 627 -11.65 18.70 -26.81
CA ARG A 627 -13.03 19.16 -27.01
C ARG A 627 -13.11 20.48 -27.77
N ASN A 628 -14.26 20.73 -28.40
CA ASN A 628 -14.59 22.04 -28.98
C ASN A 628 -14.99 23.01 -27.86
N VAL A 629 -14.37 24.19 -27.82
CA VAL A 629 -14.79 25.29 -26.94
C VAL A 629 -16.08 25.86 -27.52
N ALA A 630 -17.20 25.63 -26.85
CA ALA A 630 -18.55 25.92 -27.35
C ALA A 630 -19.29 26.99 -26.54
N THR A 631 -18.55 27.88 -25.88
CA THR A 631 -19.08 28.93 -25.01
C THR A 631 -19.75 30.07 -25.78
N THR A 632 -20.52 30.90 -25.09
CA THR A 632 -21.21 32.06 -25.66
C THR A 632 -20.26 32.95 -26.47
N GLY A 633 -20.67 33.22 -27.71
CA GLY A 633 -19.93 34.05 -28.66
C GLY A 633 -18.83 33.32 -29.44
N MET A 634 -18.40 32.12 -29.02
CA MET A 634 -17.45 31.29 -29.75
C MET A 634 -18.11 30.67 -31.00
N GLY A 635 -17.44 30.73 -32.14
CA GLY A 635 -17.93 30.10 -33.37
C GLY A 635 -17.84 28.57 -33.30
N LYS A 636 -18.87 27.90 -33.81
CA LYS A 636 -18.97 26.44 -33.79
C LYS A 636 -17.80 25.77 -34.54
N ASN A 637 -17.14 24.82 -33.89
CA ASN A 637 -16.04 24.01 -34.44
C ASN A 637 -14.83 24.86 -34.89
N LEU A 638 -14.59 26.01 -34.25
CA LEU A 638 -13.47 26.89 -34.57
C LEU A 638 -12.31 26.78 -33.60
N LEU A 639 -12.56 26.57 -32.31
CA LEU A 639 -11.52 26.46 -31.28
C LEU A 639 -11.67 25.14 -30.54
N TYR A 640 -10.60 24.39 -30.48
CA TYR A 640 -10.48 23.17 -29.69
C TYR A 640 -9.39 23.36 -28.63
N ARG A 641 -9.50 22.61 -27.54
CA ARG A 641 -8.48 22.56 -26.48
C ARG A 641 -8.31 21.13 -25.97
N GLY A 642 -7.14 20.84 -25.40
CA GLY A 642 -6.88 19.53 -24.79
C GLY A 642 -5.42 19.26 -24.46
N SER A 643 -5.09 17.97 -24.32
CA SER A 643 -3.75 17.50 -24.00
C SER A 643 -2.77 17.57 -25.19
N SER A 644 -1.49 17.36 -24.92
CA SER A 644 -0.47 17.39 -25.96
C SER A 644 -0.65 16.23 -26.95
N PRO A 645 -0.74 16.50 -28.27
CA PRO A 645 -0.84 15.48 -29.31
C PRO A 645 0.53 14.88 -29.70
N ILE A 646 1.62 15.36 -29.09
CA ILE A 646 2.98 14.95 -29.43
C ILE A 646 3.79 14.44 -28.22
N ASN A 647 3.42 14.79 -26.98
CA ASN A 647 4.12 14.31 -25.79
C ASN A 647 3.51 12.97 -25.32
N PRO A 648 4.26 11.85 -25.39
CA PRO A 648 3.76 10.52 -25.05
C PRO A 648 3.70 10.22 -23.54
N GLU A 649 4.27 11.07 -22.67
CA GLU A 649 4.43 10.80 -21.22
C GLU A 649 3.12 10.45 -20.50
N LEU A 650 1.98 10.96 -20.99
CA LEU A 650 0.66 10.74 -20.39
C LEU A 650 -0.19 9.70 -21.12
N GLY A 651 0.34 9.02 -22.15
CA GLY A 651 -0.41 8.01 -22.92
C GLY A 651 -1.58 8.56 -23.77
N ARG A 652 -1.75 9.90 -23.82
CA ARG A 652 -2.90 10.58 -24.45
C ARG A 652 -2.61 11.16 -25.84
N SER A 653 -1.35 11.29 -26.23
CA SER A 653 -0.94 11.98 -27.45
C SER A 653 -1.49 11.36 -28.74
N GLY A 654 -1.49 10.04 -28.86
CA GLY A 654 -2.04 9.35 -30.04
C GLY A 654 -3.55 9.62 -30.23
N TYR A 655 -4.32 9.59 -29.14
CA TYR A 655 -5.75 9.91 -29.16
C TYR A 655 -6.00 11.38 -29.48
N ALA A 656 -5.19 12.28 -28.89
CA ALA A 656 -5.26 13.71 -29.15
C ALA A 656 -4.93 14.05 -30.61
N ASP A 657 -3.89 13.46 -31.21
CA ASP A 657 -3.54 13.68 -32.63
C ASP A 657 -4.63 13.14 -33.58
N ALA A 658 -5.22 11.99 -33.27
CA ALA A 658 -6.34 11.44 -34.03
C ALA A 658 -7.58 12.36 -33.97
N ALA A 659 -7.91 12.88 -32.79
CA ALA A 659 -9.00 13.83 -32.59
C ALA A 659 -8.74 15.15 -33.31
N LEU A 660 -7.51 15.65 -33.24
CA LEU A 660 -7.04 16.86 -33.91
C LEU A 660 -7.20 16.75 -35.44
N LYS A 661 -6.84 15.59 -36.01
CA LYS A 661 -7.05 15.26 -37.42
C LYS A 661 -8.53 15.22 -37.79
N LYS A 662 -9.36 14.56 -36.97
CA LYS A 662 -10.82 14.45 -37.18
C LYS A 662 -11.51 15.82 -37.14
N ALA A 663 -11.07 16.71 -36.27
CA ALA A 663 -11.58 18.08 -36.14
C ALA A 663 -11.13 19.02 -37.28
N GLY A 664 -10.15 18.61 -38.10
CA GLY A 664 -9.61 19.43 -39.18
C GLY A 664 -8.83 20.64 -38.68
N VAL A 665 -8.18 20.52 -37.52
CA VAL A 665 -7.34 21.57 -36.95
C VAL A 665 -6.18 21.90 -37.90
N THR A 666 -5.88 23.19 -38.04
CA THR A 666 -4.87 23.72 -38.98
C THR A 666 -3.92 24.75 -38.37
N VAL A 667 -4.29 25.35 -37.22
CA VAL A 667 -3.50 26.37 -36.52
C VAL A 667 -3.43 26.01 -35.04
N ILE A 668 -2.22 25.88 -34.49
CA ILE A 668 -2.01 25.32 -33.15
C ILE A 668 -1.13 26.23 -32.31
N MET A 669 -1.53 26.42 -31.05
CA MET A 669 -0.73 27.08 -30.02
C MET A 669 -0.23 26.04 -29.04
N ASN A 670 1.08 25.74 -29.12
CA ASN A 670 1.78 24.92 -28.15
C ASN A 670 2.36 25.81 -27.05
N LEU A 671 1.75 25.75 -25.88
CA LEU A 671 2.16 26.53 -24.71
C LEU A 671 3.30 25.89 -23.93
N ALA A 672 3.66 24.63 -24.22
CA ALA A 672 4.51 23.82 -23.35
C ALA A 672 5.92 23.62 -23.86
N ASP A 673 6.07 23.30 -25.13
CA ASP A 673 7.35 22.85 -25.66
C ASP A 673 8.06 23.99 -26.39
N SER A 674 9.39 23.93 -26.42
CA SER A 674 10.16 24.58 -27.48
C SER A 674 10.00 23.78 -28.79
N GLU A 675 10.28 24.40 -29.94
CA GLU A 675 10.22 23.68 -31.22
C GLU A 675 11.22 22.50 -31.26
N ALA A 676 12.37 22.64 -30.59
CA ALA A 676 13.38 21.59 -30.52
C ALA A 676 12.87 20.40 -29.70
N ASP A 677 12.30 20.66 -28.53
CA ASP A 677 11.77 19.61 -27.63
C ASP A 677 10.58 18.90 -28.28
N ALA A 678 9.66 19.66 -28.90
CA ALA A 678 8.53 19.12 -29.62
C ALA A 678 8.95 18.12 -30.71
N LYS A 679 9.97 18.47 -31.51
CA LYS A 679 10.51 17.61 -32.58
C LYS A 679 11.34 16.44 -32.07
N ALA A 680 11.76 16.45 -30.82
CA ALA A 680 12.54 15.40 -30.21
C ALA A 680 11.68 14.22 -29.71
N TYR A 681 10.37 14.41 -29.52
CA TYR A 681 9.47 13.32 -29.16
C TYR A 681 9.42 12.24 -30.25
N GLU A 682 9.44 10.99 -29.80
CA GLU A 682 9.39 9.82 -30.68
C GLU A 682 8.08 9.82 -31.49
N GLY A 683 8.19 9.56 -32.81
CA GLY A 683 7.04 9.54 -33.71
C GLY A 683 6.51 10.91 -34.15
N PHE A 684 7.10 12.03 -33.72
CA PHE A 684 6.64 13.39 -34.08
C PHE A 684 6.43 13.57 -35.59
N ALA A 685 7.36 13.08 -36.42
CA ALA A 685 7.31 13.23 -37.87
C ALA A 685 6.09 12.56 -38.53
N ASP A 686 5.50 11.56 -37.88
CA ASP A 686 4.37 10.78 -38.39
C ASP A 686 3.01 11.30 -37.91
N THR A 687 3.01 12.29 -37.00
CA THR A 687 1.78 12.89 -36.45
C THR A 687 1.08 13.80 -37.46
N TYR A 688 -0.25 13.91 -37.39
CA TYR A 688 -0.98 14.92 -38.14
C TYR A 688 -0.60 16.34 -37.69
N TYR A 689 -0.31 16.50 -36.40
CA TYR A 689 0.22 17.71 -35.78
C TYR A 689 1.45 18.29 -36.50
N GLY A 690 2.43 17.44 -36.82
CA GLY A 690 3.69 17.87 -37.46
C GLY A 690 3.51 18.54 -38.82
N GLY A 691 2.37 18.34 -39.47
CA GLY A 691 2.00 18.98 -40.74
C GLY A 691 1.24 20.31 -40.62
N GLN A 692 0.88 20.75 -39.40
CA GLN A 692 0.07 21.95 -39.19
C GLN A 692 0.92 23.20 -38.93
N LYS A 693 0.27 24.37 -38.92
CA LYS A 693 0.92 25.60 -38.47
C LYS A 693 0.93 25.66 -36.96
N VAL A 694 2.12 25.59 -36.36
CA VAL A 694 2.29 25.58 -34.91
C VAL A 694 3.15 26.76 -34.47
N ILE A 695 2.77 27.42 -33.38
CA ILE A 695 3.66 28.28 -32.60
C ILE A 695 4.07 27.56 -31.32
N TYR A 696 5.38 27.50 -31.05
CA TYR A 696 5.99 26.85 -29.88
C TYR A 696 6.45 27.93 -28.91
N LEU A 697 5.87 27.98 -27.72
CA LEU A 697 6.05 29.09 -26.78
C LEU A 697 6.92 28.75 -25.57
N ASN A 698 7.10 27.47 -25.23
CA ASN A 698 7.91 27.02 -24.09
C ASN A 698 7.65 27.80 -22.77
N LEU A 699 6.38 27.94 -22.39
CA LEU A 699 5.99 28.78 -21.25
C LEU A 699 6.02 27.99 -19.94
N GLY A 700 6.47 28.67 -18.88
CA GLY A 700 6.31 28.22 -17.50
C GLY A 700 4.84 28.24 -17.04
N VAL A 701 4.61 27.86 -15.79
CA VAL A 701 3.27 27.82 -15.17
C VAL A 701 2.96 29.06 -14.32
N ASP A 702 3.90 29.96 -14.13
CA ASP A 702 3.66 31.26 -13.47
C ASP A 702 3.04 32.25 -14.47
N PHE A 703 1.73 32.46 -14.36
CA PHE A 703 0.96 33.34 -15.25
C PHE A 703 1.23 34.83 -15.02
N THR A 704 1.89 35.18 -13.92
CA THR A 704 2.27 36.56 -13.59
C THR A 704 3.65 36.91 -14.10
N ALA A 705 4.47 35.91 -14.46
CA ALA A 705 5.80 36.11 -14.99
C ALA A 705 5.78 36.92 -16.31
N PRO A 706 6.64 37.94 -16.46
CA PRO A 706 6.73 38.73 -17.69
C PRO A 706 6.97 37.88 -18.94
N GLU A 707 7.74 36.80 -18.83
CA GLU A 707 8.03 35.86 -19.91
C GLU A 707 6.77 35.11 -20.37
N PHE A 708 5.94 34.68 -19.42
CA PHE A 708 4.66 34.04 -19.71
C PHE A 708 3.74 34.99 -20.46
N GLN A 709 3.59 36.22 -19.96
CA GLN A 709 2.72 37.23 -20.54
C GLN A 709 3.14 37.61 -21.96
N ALA A 710 4.45 37.82 -22.18
CA ALA A 710 4.99 38.13 -23.50
C ALA A 710 4.77 36.97 -24.49
N GLY A 711 5.04 35.73 -24.08
CA GLY A 711 4.84 34.57 -24.94
C GLY A 711 3.36 34.27 -25.24
N LEU A 712 2.47 34.43 -24.27
CA LEU A 712 1.02 34.33 -24.50
C LEU A 712 0.57 35.40 -25.51
N ALA A 713 1.09 36.63 -25.41
CA ALA A 713 0.78 37.68 -26.38
C ALA A 713 1.19 37.27 -27.81
N ASP A 714 2.36 36.67 -27.98
CA ASP A 714 2.81 36.16 -29.28
C ASP A 714 1.93 35.02 -29.81
N GLY A 715 1.50 34.11 -28.94
CA GLY A 715 0.51 33.07 -29.29
C GLY A 715 -0.80 33.66 -29.81
N LEU A 716 -1.36 34.65 -29.11
CA LEU A 716 -2.61 35.29 -29.51
C LEU A 716 -2.46 36.08 -30.82
N ARG A 717 -1.33 36.75 -31.03
CA ARG A 717 -0.99 37.40 -32.32
C ARG A 717 -0.89 36.38 -33.45
N PHE A 718 -0.30 35.23 -33.19
CA PHE A 718 -0.21 34.15 -34.17
C PHE A 718 -1.60 33.65 -34.60
N PHE A 719 -2.55 33.50 -33.67
CA PHE A 719 -3.94 33.17 -33.99
C PHE A 719 -4.67 34.29 -34.73
N ALA A 720 -4.41 35.56 -34.38
CA ALA A 720 -4.95 36.71 -35.11
C ALA A 720 -4.46 36.75 -36.57
N ALA A 721 -3.19 36.40 -36.81
CA ALA A 721 -2.56 36.44 -38.12
C ALA A 721 -2.87 35.21 -39.00
N ASN A 722 -3.28 34.09 -38.43
CA ASN A 722 -3.50 32.84 -39.16
C ASN A 722 -4.95 32.37 -39.03
N LYS A 723 -5.70 32.42 -40.13
CA LYS A 723 -7.08 31.89 -40.19
C LYS A 723 -7.08 30.36 -40.31
N GLY A 724 -7.89 29.68 -39.50
CA GLY A 724 -8.05 28.23 -39.57
C GLY A 724 -9.01 27.69 -38.51
N VAL A 725 -8.89 26.39 -38.24
CA VAL A 725 -9.46 25.73 -37.07
C VAL A 725 -8.35 25.62 -36.05
N TYR A 726 -8.60 26.15 -34.85
CA TYR A 726 -7.61 26.42 -33.83
C TYR A 726 -7.54 25.29 -32.80
N TYR A 727 -6.34 25.02 -32.30
CA TYR A 727 -6.12 24.15 -31.14
C TYR A 727 -5.15 24.79 -30.15
N VAL A 728 -5.51 24.81 -28.87
CA VAL A 728 -4.65 25.30 -27.79
C VAL A 728 -4.37 24.15 -26.83
N HIS A 729 -3.09 23.84 -26.62
CA HIS A 729 -2.70 22.79 -25.68
C HIS A 729 -1.45 23.17 -24.86
N CYS A 730 -1.32 22.47 -23.74
CA CYS A 730 -0.07 22.30 -23.01
C CYS A 730 0.11 20.79 -22.80
N THR A 731 0.80 20.34 -21.75
CA THR A 731 0.94 18.90 -21.46
C THR A 731 -0.43 18.23 -21.26
N GLU A 732 -1.20 18.71 -20.28
CA GLU A 732 -2.52 18.12 -19.94
C GLU A 732 -3.72 18.83 -20.59
N GLY A 733 -3.53 20.08 -21.01
CA GLY A 733 -4.65 20.98 -21.32
C GLY A 733 -5.27 21.66 -20.10
N LYS A 734 -4.67 21.48 -18.92
CA LYS A 734 -5.16 21.92 -17.59
C LYS A 734 -4.72 23.34 -17.23
N ASP A 735 -3.42 23.58 -17.12
CA ASP A 735 -2.91 24.83 -16.52
C ASP A 735 -2.81 25.97 -17.54
N ARG A 736 -1.73 26.00 -18.33
CA ARG A 736 -1.46 27.06 -19.32
C ARG A 736 -2.57 27.15 -20.37
N ALA A 737 -2.97 26.00 -20.91
CA ALA A 737 -4.06 25.92 -21.87
C ALA A 737 -5.41 26.26 -21.24
N GLY A 738 -5.64 25.93 -19.96
CA GLY A 738 -6.86 26.31 -19.27
C GLY A 738 -6.99 27.82 -19.10
N PHE A 739 -5.92 28.47 -18.68
CA PHE A 739 -5.90 29.93 -18.58
C PHE A 739 -6.06 30.60 -19.95
N ALA A 740 -5.30 30.17 -20.96
CA ALA A 740 -5.36 30.76 -22.30
C ALA A 740 -6.75 30.62 -22.95
N ASN A 741 -7.42 29.46 -22.82
CA ASN A 741 -8.77 29.28 -23.34
C ASN A 741 -9.81 30.08 -22.55
N ALA A 742 -9.72 30.11 -21.22
CA ALA A 742 -10.62 30.93 -20.40
C ALA A 742 -10.55 32.43 -20.77
N LEU A 743 -9.36 32.94 -21.08
CA LEU A 743 -9.20 34.30 -21.62
C LEU A 743 -9.87 34.48 -22.98
N LEU A 744 -9.75 33.51 -23.89
CA LEU A 744 -10.41 33.54 -25.20
C LEU A 744 -11.94 33.45 -25.06
N GLU A 745 -12.45 32.60 -24.17
CA GLU A 745 -13.87 32.47 -23.87
C GLU A 745 -14.43 33.78 -23.31
N CYS A 746 -13.75 34.36 -22.30
CA CYS A 746 -14.09 35.67 -21.75
C CYS A 746 -14.11 36.74 -22.85
N LEU A 747 -13.07 36.80 -23.71
CA LEU A 747 -13.00 37.73 -24.84
C LEU A 747 -14.20 37.58 -25.78
N MET A 748 -14.65 36.35 -26.03
CA MET A 748 -15.78 36.07 -26.93
C MET A 748 -17.15 36.33 -26.30
N GLY A 749 -17.21 36.52 -24.98
CA GLY A 749 -18.43 36.87 -24.24
C GLY A 749 -19.04 35.71 -23.46
N ALA A 750 -18.25 34.68 -23.13
CA ALA A 750 -18.67 33.61 -22.23
C ALA A 750 -19.09 34.16 -20.86
N THR A 751 -20.11 33.54 -20.27
CA THR A 751 -20.54 33.78 -18.89
C THR A 751 -19.55 33.15 -17.91
N PHE A 752 -19.60 33.59 -16.65
CA PHE A 752 -18.79 33.02 -15.56
C PHE A 752 -18.93 31.49 -15.47
N ASN A 753 -20.17 30.97 -15.53
CA ASN A 753 -20.41 29.53 -15.44
C ASN A 753 -19.82 28.77 -16.63
N GLU A 754 -19.98 29.28 -17.86
CA GLU A 754 -19.42 28.63 -19.06
C GLU A 754 -17.90 28.50 -18.99
N VAL A 755 -17.21 29.53 -18.47
CA VAL A 755 -15.75 29.52 -18.31
C VAL A 755 -15.31 28.51 -17.26
N VAL A 756 -16.01 28.47 -16.12
CA VAL A 756 -15.70 27.51 -15.04
C VAL A 756 -15.99 26.08 -15.48
N GLU A 757 -17.14 25.83 -16.12
CA GLU A 757 -17.54 24.50 -16.59
C GLU A 757 -16.58 23.95 -17.66
N ASP A 758 -16.17 24.77 -18.65
CA ASP A 758 -15.18 24.32 -19.63
C ASP A 758 -13.84 24.02 -18.96
N TYR A 759 -13.35 24.88 -18.06
CA TYR A 759 -12.11 24.63 -17.33
C TYR A 759 -12.17 23.31 -16.54
N MET A 760 -13.23 23.11 -15.78
CA MET A 760 -13.42 21.96 -14.89
C MET A 760 -13.67 20.64 -15.64
N THR A 761 -14.10 20.70 -16.90
CA THR A 761 -14.16 19.49 -17.76
C THR A 761 -12.80 18.79 -17.84
N THR A 762 -11.69 19.53 -17.75
CA THR A 762 -10.36 18.91 -17.68
C THR A 762 -10.20 18.06 -16.42
N TYR A 763 -10.72 18.51 -15.28
CA TYR A 763 -10.61 17.77 -14.03
C TYR A 763 -11.52 16.54 -14.01
N TYR A 764 -12.66 16.60 -14.69
CA TYR A 764 -13.47 15.42 -14.95
C TYR A 764 -12.71 14.38 -15.81
N ASN A 765 -12.14 14.81 -16.95
CA ASN A 765 -11.47 13.92 -17.90
C ASN A 765 -10.20 13.24 -17.35
N TYR A 766 -9.53 13.85 -16.37
CA TYR A 766 -8.34 13.28 -15.75
C TYR A 766 -8.62 12.59 -14.41
N TYR A 767 -9.52 13.13 -13.59
CA TYR A 767 -9.65 12.77 -12.18
C TYR A 767 -11.09 12.45 -11.75
N GLY A 768 -12.06 12.46 -12.68
CA GLY A 768 -13.47 12.16 -12.37
C GLY A 768 -14.15 13.18 -11.45
N VAL A 769 -13.64 14.42 -11.37
CA VAL A 769 -14.23 15.46 -10.50
C VAL A 769 -15.57 15.92 -11.08
N GLU A 770 -16.67 15.49 -10.46
CA GLU A 770 -18.03 15.81 -10.91
C GLU A 770 -18.50 17.21 -10.47
N PRO A 771 -19.28 17.93 -11.31
CA PRO A 771 -19.94 19.18 -10.94
C PRO A 771 -20.79 19.07 -9.68
N GLY A 772 -20.71 20.08 -8.80
CA GLY A 772 -21.50 20.17 -7.58
C GLY A 772 -20.92 19.43 -6.37
N THR A 773 -19.75 18.78 -6.51
CA THR A 773 -18.99 18.23 -5.38
C THR A 773 -18.18 19.33 -4.67
N ASP A 774 -17.84 19.12 -3.40
CA ASP A 774 -16.96 20.04 -2.66
C ASP A 774 -15.57 20.16 -3.31
N LYS A 775 -15.08 19.05 -3.89
CA LYS A 775 -13.82 19.02 -4.67
C LYS A 775 -13.90 19.93 -5.89
N TYR A 776 -15.03 19.89 -6.61
CA TYR A 776 -15.24 20.76 -7.77
C TYR A 776 -15.17 22.24 -7.39
N THR A 777 -15.91 22.64 -6.34
CA THR A 777 -15.97 24.02 -5.88
C THR A 777 -14.59 24.49 -5.43
N ALA A 778 -13.90 23.72 -4.59
CA ALA A 778 -12.59 24.08 -4.07
C ALA A 778 -11.54 24.24 -5.18
N ILE A 779 -11.52 23.34 -6.18
CA ILE A 779 -10.59 23.42 -7.31
C ILE A 779 -10.90 24.63 -8.21
N ALA A 780 -12.18 24.89 -8.49
CA ALA A 780 -12.58 26.02 -9.33
C ALA A 780 -12.21 27.36 -8.69
N GLU A 781 -12.53 27.53 -7.41
CA GLU A 781 -12.29 28.76 -6.64
C GLU A 781 -10.81 29.09 -6.52
N SER A 782 -9.99 28.10 -6.19
CA SER A 782 -8.55 28.26 -5.97
C SER A 782 -7.73 28.40 -7.25
N ASN A 783 -8.19 27.82 -8.37
CA ASN A 783 -7.47 27.86 -9.64
C ASN A 783 -8.03 28.92 -10.58
N ILE A 784 -8.95 28.55 -11.48
CA ILE A 784 -9.32 29.40 -12.61
C ILE A 784 -10.00 30.70 -12.17
N ILE A 785 -10.82 30.64 -11.12
CA ILE A 785 -11.52 31.82 -10.59
C ILE A 785 -10.50 32.81 -10.02
N LYS A 786 -9.65 32.36 -9.09
CA LYS A 786 -8.58 33.18 -8.48
C LYS A 786 -7.58 33.72 -9.51
N THR A 787 -7.24 32.91 -10.50
CA THR A 787 -6.34 33.30 -11.59
C THR A 787 -6.92 34.44 -12.42
N LEU A 788 -8.19 34.33 -12.82
CA LEU A 788 -8.87 35.38 -13.59
C LEU A 788 -9.17 36.63 -12.74
N GLN A 789 -9.50 36.48 -11.46
CA GLN A 789 -9.61 37.60 -10.51
C GLN A 789 -8.31 38.42 -10.48
N THR A 790 -7.18 37.72 -10.38
CA THR A 790 -5.84 38.34 -10.39
C THR A 790 -5.56 39.00 -11.74
N ALA A 791 -5.81 38.31 -12.84
CA ALA A 791 -5.56 38.81 -14.19
C ALA A 791 -6.41 40.04 -14.53
N PHE A 792 -7.67 40.09 -14.07
CA PHE A 792 -8.60 41.18 -14.34
C PHE A 792 -8.58 42.27 -13.26
N GLY A 793 -7.89 42.05 -12.14
CA GLY A 793 -7.86 42.96 -11.00
C GLY A 793 -9.23 43.16 -10.35
N VAL A 794 -10.01 42.08 -10.21
CA VAL A 794 -11.37 42.10 -9.64
C VAL A 794 -11.47 41.19 -8.41
N GLU A 795 -12.23 41.62 -7.41
CA GLU A 795 -12.47 40.82 -6.19
C GLU A 795 -13.48 39.70 -6.41
N ASP A 796 -14.49 39.90 -7.27
CA ASP A 796 -15.55 38.92 -7.56
C ASP A 796 -15.72 38.76 -9.06
N LEU A 797 -15.23 37.64 -9.58
CA LEU A 797 -15.28 37.33 -11.01
C LEU A 797 -16.71 37.16 -11.53
N SER A 798 -17.63 36.64 -10.70
CA SER A 798 -19.02 36.38 -11.09
C SER A 798 -19.80 37.65 -11.40
N LYS A 799 -19.35 38.80 -10.88
CA LYS A 799 -19.94 40.12 -11.09
C LYS A 799 -19.16 40.98 -12.08
N ALA A 800 -18.02 40.50 -12.58
CA ALA A 800 -17.14 41.25 -13.46
C ALA A 800 -17.62 41.22 -14.93
N ASP A 801 -17.29 42.27 -15.67
CA ASP A 801 -17.39 42.25 -17.14
C ASP A 801 -16.21 41.47 -17.71
N LEU A 802 -16.40 40.16 -17.90
CA LEU A 802 -15.36 39.23 -18.33
C LEU A 802 -14.78 39.58 -19.69
N GLN A 803 -15.62 40.04 -20.63
CA GLN A 803 -15.16 40.43 -21.96
C GLN A 803 -14.27 41.67 -21.89
N LYS A 804 -14.66 42.66 -21.07
CA LYS A 804 -13.81 43.83 -20.83
C LYS A 804 -12.51 43.43 -20.12
N GLY A 805 -12.58 42.60 -19.08
CA GLY A 805 -11.42 42.09 -18.35
C GLY A 805 -10.41 41.42 -19.26
N ALA A 806 -10.86 40.52 -20.14
CA ALA A 806 -10.00 39.86 -21.12
C ALA A 806 -9.37 40.83 -22.12
N LYS A 807 -10.13 41.82 -22.64
CA LYS A 807 -9.60 42.85 -23.54
C LYS A 807 -8.53 43.70 -22.86
N ASP A 808 -8.77 44.12 -21.63
CA ASP A 808 -7.84 44.95 -20.87
C ASP A 808 -6.56 44.16 -20.53
N TYR A 809 -6.69 42.90 -20.14
CA TYR A 809 -5.54 42.01 -19.92
C TYR A 809 -4.72 41.82 -21.21
N MET A 810 -5.38 41.51 -22.34
CA MET A 810 -4.70 41.34 -23.63
C MET A 810 -3.94 42.60 -24.06
N LYS A 811 -4.50 43.79 -23.81
CA LYS A 811 -3.80 45.06 -24.03
C LYS A 811 -2.62 45.25 -23.10
N ALA A 812 -2.77 44.89 -21.81
CA ALA A 812 -1.72 45.00 -20.82
C ALA A 812 -0.49 44.14 -21.17
N ILE A 813 -0.71 42.95 -21.74
CA ILE A 813 0.38 42.08 -22.24
C ILE A 813 0.86 42.45 -23.66
N GLY A 814 0.29 43.50 -24.27
CA GLY A 814 0.82 44.16 -25.46
C GLY A 814 0.09 43.92 -26.77
N LEU A 815 -1.12 43.35 -26.80
CA LEU A 815 -1.91 43.27 -28.04
C LEU A 815 -2.52 44.63 -28.41
N THR A 816 -2.58 44.90 -29.70
CA THR A 816 -3.29 46.05 -30.28
C THR A 816 -4.78 45.76 -30.46
N ASP A 817 -5.60 46.81 -30.52
CA ASP A 817 -7.04 46.69 -30.81
C ASP A 817 -7.32 45.96 -32.14
N ALA A 818 -6.46 46.13 -33.14
CA ALA A 818 -6.58 45.48 -34.44
C ALA A 818 -6.31 43.98 -34.36
N GLU A 819 -5.32 43.56 -33.59
CA GLU A 819 -5.01 42.14 -33.34
C GLU A 819 -6.14 41.47 -32.55
N ILE A 820 -6.65 42.13 -31.49
CA ILE A 820 -7.81 41.63 -30.71
C ILE A 820 -9.04 41.49 -31.61
N THR A 821 -9.33 42.49 -32.45
CA THR A 821 -10.47 42.43 -33.38
C THR A 821 -10.33 41.30 -34.40
N SER A 822 -9.11 41.10 -34.92
CA SER A 822 -8.83 40.02 -35.88
C SER A 822 -8.97 38.65 -35.23
N LEU A 823 -8.48 38.50 -33.99
CA LEU A 823 -8.63 37.30 -33.18
C LEU A 823 -10.12 36.97 -32.94
N MET A 824 -10.90 37.94 -32.45
CA MET A 824 -12.35 37.76 -32.26
C MET A 824 -13.07 37.37 -33.56
N THR A 825 -12.71 38.01 -34.67
CA THR A 825 -13.29 37.70 -35.99
C THR A 825 -12.95 36.27 -36.43
N ASN A 826 -11.69 35.86 -36.26
CA ASN A 826 -11.22 34.52 -36.60
C ASN A 826 -11.92 33.43 -35.76
N LEU A 827 -12.21 33.73 -34.49
CA LEU A 827 -12.94 32.86 -33.57
C LEU A 827 -14.48 32.93 -33.75
N GLY A 828 -14.96 33.66 -34.76
CA GLY A 828 -16.37 33.64 -35.16
C GLY A 828 -17.28 34.63 -34.42
N TYR A 829 -16.72 35.62 -33.72
CA TYR A 829 -17.50 36.63 -33.00
C TYR A 829 -18.43 37.38 -33.97
N LYS A 830 -19.72 37.43 -33.62
CA LYS A 830 -20.70 38.27 -34.30
C LYS A 830 -21.10 39.37 -33.35
N ALA A 831 -20.73 40.61 -33.66
CA ALA A 831 -21.18 41.76 -32.90
C ALA A 831 -22.72 41.75 -32.82
N PRO A 832 -23.33 42.01 -31.65
CA PRO A 832 -24.77 42.20 -31.55
C PRO A 832 -25.19 43.31 -32.50
N ALA A 833 -26.19 43.04 -33.34
CA ALA A 833 -26.76 44.06 -34.22
C ALA A 833 -27.31 45.20 -33.34
N THR A 834 -26.71 46.38 -33.44
CA THR A 834 -27.20 47.59 -32.81
C THR A 834 -28.51 48.00 -33.48
N GLY A 835 -29.65 47.89 -32.78
CA GLY A 835 -30.88 48.57 -33.18
C GLY A 835 -32.19 47.83 -32.88
N ASP A 836 -32.97 48.43 -31.99
CA ASP A 836 -34.44 48.43 -31.90
C ASP A 836 -35.20 47.21 -31.33
N THR A 837 -35.59 47.41 -30.06
CA THR A 837 -36.93 47.24 -29.48
C THR A 837 -37.88 46.17 -30.06
N GLY A 838 -38.24 45.18 -29.25
CA GLY A 838 -39.42 44.34 -29.51
C GLY A 838 -39.60 43.16 -28.54
N VAL A 839 -40.66 43.21 -27.75
CA VAL A 839 -41.12 42.20 -26.77
C VAL A 839 -41.50 40.87 -27.44
N VAL A 840 -41.31 39.72 -26.76
CA VAL A 840 -41.93 38.43 -27.13
C VAL A 840 -42.72 37.82 -25.96
N LEU A 841 -43.96 37.47 -26.28
CA LEU A 841 -45.01 36.83 -25.49
C LEU A 841 -44.66 35.39 -25.07
N TYR A 842 -45.07 34.99 -23.86
CA TYR A 842 -45.22 33.57 -23.51
C TYR A 842 -46.65 33.09 -23.83
N VAL A 843 -46.75 32.00 -24.57
CA VAL A 843 -48.00 31.21 -24.69
C VAL A 843 -47.69 29.80 -24.21
N GLY A 844 -48.24 29.46 -23.05
CA GLY A 844 -48.17 28.12 -22.49
C GLY A 844 -49.19 27.18 -23.13
N LEU A 845 -48.82 25.89 -23.19
CA LEU A 845 -49.78 24.79 -23.19
C LEU A 845 -49.16 23.63 -22.41
N ALA A 846 -49.71 23.42 -21.22
CA ALA A 846 -49.54 22.25 -20.38
C ALA A 846 -50.28 21.05 -21.00
N LEU A 847 -49.79 19.82 -20.77
CA LEU A 847 -50.47 18.80 -19.96
C LEU A 847 -49.76 17.41 -20.02
N LEU A 848 -49.52 16.89 -18.81
CA LEU A 848 -49.68 15.51 -18.30
C LEU A 848 -49.06 14.27 -19.01
N ALA A 849 -48.12 13.66 -18.26
CA ALA A 849 -48.02 12.26 -17.81
C ALA A 849 -48.86 11.15 -18.50
N LEU A 850 -48.20 10.04 -18.87
CA LEU A 850 -48.49 8.66 -18.43
C LEU A 850 -47.64 7.59 -19.16
N THR A 851 -47.20 6.59 -18.37
CA THR A 851 -46.88 5.18 -18.71
C THR A 851 -45.54 4.78 -19.38
N GLY A 852 -44.79 3.94 -18.65
CA GLY A 852 -44.22 2.69 -19.18
C GLY A 852 -42.75 2.73 -19.62
N GLY A 853 -41.86 2.12 -18.83
CA GLY A 853 -40.44 2.01 -19.16
C GLY A 853 -40.13 1.08 -20.34
N VAL A 854 -38.85 1.10 -20.76
CA VAL A 854 -37.98 -0.06 -21.04
C VAL A 854 -36.60 0.48 -21.43
N PHE A 855 -35.59 0.11 -20.66
CA PHE A 855 -34.17 0.11 -21.05
C PHE A 855 -33.97 -0.89 -22.19
N VAL A 856 -33.24 -0.50 -23.25
CA VAL A 856 -32.64 -1.46 -24.19
C VAL A 856 -31.16 -1.13 -24.33
N ALA A 857 -30.33 -1.86 -23.58
CA ALA A 857 -28.92 -2.04 -23.91
C ALA A 857 -28.79 -3.21 -24.90
N ARG A 858 -28.10 -2.98 -26.03
CA ARG A 858 -27.38 -4.02 -26.78
C ARG A 858 -26.25 -3.36 -27.59
N ARG A 859 -24.99 -3.63 -27.23
CA ARG A 859 -23.91 -3.73 -28.22
C ARG A 859 -23.70 -5.21 -28.54
N LYS A 860 -23.58 -5.49 -29.84
CA LYS A 860 -23.43 -6.80 -30.43
C LYS A 860 -22.40 -6.62 -31.54
N GLU A 861 -21.12 -6.88 -31.26
CA GLU A 861 -20.09 -7.01 -32.28
C GLU A 861 -18.85 -7.66 -31.65
N LEU A 862 -18.75 -8.98 -31.84
CA LEU A 862 -17.55 -9.74 -32.21
C LEU A 862 -17.89 -11.24 -32.26
N PHE A 863 -18.54 -11.63 -33.36
CA PHE A 863 -18.36 -12.87 -34.13
C PHE A 863 -18.93 -12.65 -35.53
#